data_AF-A0A534SA72-F1
#
_entry.id   AF-A0A534SA72-F1
#
_cell.length_a   1.000
_cell.length_b   1.000
_cell.length_c   1.000
_cell.angle_alpha   90.00
_cell.angle_beta   90.00
_cell.angle_gamma   90.00
#
_symmetry.space_group_name_H-M   'P 1'
#
loop_
_entity.id
_entity.type
_entity.pdbx_description
1 polymer ?
#
loop_
_entity_poly.entity_id
_entity_poly.type
_entity_poly.pdbx_seq_one_letter_code
_entity_poly.pdbx_strand_id
1 'polypeptide(L)'
;MKTAVSCLVLAAVGLLAAAARGDAACTWATVPEARWTLASEGGVAWLATPCGERFYSIGINGLDGGAPQRRAGARIYYHWPTFFPHFGAWLGTTRARVVGWGFNTASAGSLPPRLLRLPAIPNLDLGLTARFHWTDPFDPATERRVRAWARRLVAPYRGDPRRIGYFTDNEVGWWNGALFDYYAKRPAANRTKQRLVALLREHYAGDWDRFARDFVPPAGVGTFDGLLARRDRPRFRPGGAGIAVIRRWTGLVAERYYRMIHEALRAADPDALIFGDRLPIYYDPVAVRAMAPWVDAIATNYNVDSPDGWVARYYFEGLRQLTGGKPVIVSEWFFAAGENRSGNRNNGHLMTVGTQAERARGAAAAAERFARQPTVVGSHWFQYYDHPRGGREDGEDYDFGLVDIDDRPYEALVDALARTNVRLAAIHREAADDPPPHGTWAIPRADIDPGDRSLADWPKDAALVPELATPGAEVPFGDFFLAWSRTGLALALIAMDYYDPDLLAYGKEFPRGEAFRVDWGVDAGRGPRRFSLSVIPPKIFPAKSAPLMKAELCRHERDGCDAVPAAVATYFGSDQPRITVEAVVPWNALGVDGPPRTPLRMQLAATAFHRSRWMSWNGAPPEAAMRESGGWREIPLAPPRQQPE
;
A
#
# COMPACT_ATOMS: atom_id res chain seq x y z
N MET A 1 20.03 72.17 -18.75
CA MET A 1 21.26 71.51 -18.22
C MET A 1 20.85 70.64 -17.05
N LYS A 2 21.19 69.33 -17.11
CA LYS A 2 21.63 68.38 -16.05
C LYS A 2 21.38 68.76 -14.57
N THR A 3 21.07 67.91 -13.59
CA THR A 3 20.80 66.47 -13.37
C THR A 3 20.47 66.31 -11.86
N ALA A 4 19.72 65.27 -11.51
CA ALA A 4 19.40 64.81 -10.15
C ALA A 4 20.55 64.03 -9.46
N VAL A 5 20.36 63.69 -8.17
CA VAL A 5 20.78 62.47 -7.38
C VAL A 5 20.89 62.87 -5.88
N SER A 6 19.90 62.55 -5.03
CA SER A 6 19.68 61.34 -4.20
C SER A 6 20.38 61.34 -2.83
N CYS A 7 19.58 61.43 -1.77
CA CYS A 7 19.91 61.07 -0.38
C CYS A 7 19.36 59.68 -0.07
N LEU A 8 20.13 58.85 0.64
CA LEU A 8 19.66 57.58 1.18
C LEU A 8 20.16 57.45 2.63
N VAL A 9 19.21 57.45 3.55
CA VAL A 9 19.39 57.27 5.00
C VAL A 9 19.36 55.76 5.29
N LEU A 10 20.42 55.25 5.94
CA LEU A 10 20.44 53.91 6.51
C LEU A 10 19.69 53.90 7.85
N ALA A 11 18.67 53.05 7.96
CA ALA A 11 18.03 52.70 9.22
C ALA A 11 18.63 51.39 9.76
N ALA A 12 19.14 51.45 11.00
CA ALA A 12 19.66 50.32 11.75
C ALA A 12 18.51 49.50 12.36
N VAL A 13 18.61 48.16 12.31
CA VAL A 13 17.84 47.24 13.15
C VAL A 13 18.83 46.31 13.85
N GLY A 14 18.74 46.29 15.18
CA GLY A 14 19.75 45.76 16.09
C GLY A 14 19.88 44.23 16.10
N LEU A 15 21.12 43.77 16.15
CA LEU A 15 21.50 42.45 16.62
C LEU A 15 21.55 42.47 18.16
N LEU A 16 20.65 41.73 18.80
CA LEU A 16 20.84 41.29 20.19
C LEU A 16 21.57 39.94 20.15
N ALA A 17 22.84 39.99 20.54
CA ALA A 17 23.68 38.82 20.76
C ALA A 17 23.19 38.04 21.99
N ALA A 18 22.76 36.80 21.80
CA ALA A 18 22.67 35.82 22.87
C ALA A 18 24.07 35.26 23.14
N ALA A 19 24.54 35.46 24.37
CA ALA A 19 25.84 35.01 24.84
C ALA A 19 25.99 33.49 24.75
N ALA A 20 27.17 33.07 24.29
CA ALA A 20 27.59 31.70 24.11
C ALA A 20 27.60 30.91 25.44
N ARG A 21 26.90 29.77 25.44
CA ARG A 21 27.36 28.55 26.12
C ARG A 21 27.86 27.62 25.03
N GLY A 22 29.12 27.19 25.15
CA GLY A 22 29.75 26.28 24.21
C GLY A 22 29.18 24.88 24.35
N ASP A 23 28.13 24.59 23.61
CA ASP A 23 27.81 23.22 23.21
C ASP A 23 28.45 23.00 21.85
N ALA A 24 29.44 22.11 21.77
CA ALA A 24 29.93 21.64 20.49
C ALA A 24 28.73 21.06 19.71
N ALA A 25 28.40 21.63 18.55
CA ALA A 25 27.30 21.15 17.72
C ALA A 25 27.47 19.64 17.51
N CYS A 26 26.49 18.85 17.92
CA CYS A 26 26.55 17.40 17.80
C CYS A 26 26.78 17.02 16.33
N THR A 27 27.84 16.26 16.06
CA THR A 27 28.08 15.69 14.74
C THR A 27 27.95 14.19 14.81
N TRP A 28 27.34 13.57 13.79
CA TRP A 28 27.17 12.11 13.75
C TRP A 28 28.49 11.33 13.86
N ALA A 29 29.62 11.98 13.57
CA ALA A 29 30.96 11.40 13.68
C ALA A 29 31.49 11.34 15.13
N THR A 30 30.91 12.09 16.07
CA THR A 30 31.41 12.26 17.44
C THR A 30 30.47 11.71 18.51
N VAL A 31 29.29 11.20 18.14
CA VAL A 31 28.33 10.64 19.11
C VAL A 31 28.77 9.23 19.51
N PRO A 32 28.86 8.90 20.82
CA PRO A 32 29.32 7.59 21.29
C PRO A 32 28.46 6.42 20.80
N GLU A 33 27.17 6.67 20.57
CA GLU A 33 26.22 5.70 20.05
C GLU A 33 25.64 6.22 18.72
N ALA A 34 25.96 5.53 17.64
CA ALA A 34 25.50 5.75 16.26
C ALA A 34 24.01 5.36 16.07
N ARG A 35 23.16 5.67 17.05
CA ARG A 35 21.81 5.12 17.18
C ARG A 35 20.75 6.10 16.71
N TRP A 36 19.97 5.68 15.72
CA TRP A 36 18.73 6.35 15.35
C TRP A 36 17.59 5.87 16.25
N THR A 37 16.65 6.76 16.55
CA THR A 37 15.49 6.42 17.40
C THR A 37 14.20 6.90 16.75
N LEU A 38 13.08 6.57 17.37
CA LEU A 38 11.77 7.09 17.02
C LEU A 38 11.36 8.10 18.08
N ALA A 39 10.73 9.19 17.66
CA ALA A 39 10.19 10.21 18.54
C ALA A 39 8.74 10.53 18.15
N SER A 40 8.02 11.18 19.07
CA SER A 40 6.72 11.77 18.78
C SER A 40 6.67 13.20 19.32
N GLU A 41 6.07 14.09 18.55
CA GLU A 41 5.91 15.50 18.89
C GLU A 41 4.55 15.98 18.39
N GLY A 42 3.68 16.44 19.30
CA GLY A 42 2.33 16.87 18.95
C GLY A 42 1.44 15.79 18.33
N GLY A 43 1.71 14.50 18.58
CA GLY A 43 1.00 13.39 17.94
C GLY A 43 1.58 12.96 16.57
N VAL A 44 2.60 13.67 16.07
CA VAL A 44 3.32 13.33 14.84
C VAL A 44 4.54 12.47 15.18
N ALA A 45 4.70 11.35 14.49
CA ALA A 45 5.86 10.46 14.62
C ALA A 45 7.07 11.00 13.84
N TRP A 46 8.27 10.72 14.31
CA TRP A 46 9.50 11.14 13.64
C TRP A 46 10.59 10.08 13.76
N LEU A 47 11.48 10.00 12.75
CA LEU A 47 12.82 9.50 13.01
C LEU A 47 13.59 10.57 13.80
N ALA A 48 14.46 10.14 14.69
CA ALA A 48 15.40 11.00 15.39
C ALA A 48 16.82 10.60 15.03
N THR A 49 17.62 11.58 14.60
CA THR A 49 19.05 11.39 14.31
C THR A 49 19.79 10.97 15.58
N PRO A 50 21.05 10.48 15.48
CA PRO A 50 21.87 10.23 16.67
C PRO A 50 22.07 11.47 17.57
N CYS A 51 21.84 12.68 17.03
CA CYS A 51 21.88 13.93 17.77
C CYS A 51 20.51 14.36 18.34
N GLY A 52 19.47 13.55 18.15
CA GLY A 52 18.11 13.83 18.65
C GLY A 52 17.24 14.71 17.75
N GLU A 53 17.75 15.13 16.59
CA GLU A 53 17.03 16.01 15.66
C GLU A 53 15.90 15.25 14.96
N ARG A 54 14.76 15.90 14.78
CA ARG A 54 13.62 15.36 14.03
C ARG A 54 13.99 15.22 12.55
N PHE A 55 13.76 14.05 12.00
CA PHE A 55 14.13 13.70 10.64
C PHE A 55 12.94 13.06 9.92
N TYR A 56 12.56 13.65 8.79
CA TYR A 56 11.63 13.05 7.83
C TYR A 56 12.46 12.47 6.68
N SER A 57 12.34 11.15 6.47
CA SER A 57 13.19 10.43 5.51
C SER A 57 12.66 10.57 4.08
N ILE A 58 13.40 11.27 3.22
CA ILE A 58 13.08 11.47 1.81
C ILE A 58 14.09 10.66 1.00
N GLY A 59 13.69 9.45 0.63
CA GLY A 59 14.62 8.41 0.17
C GLY A 59 14.57 8.10 -1.32
N ILE A 60 15.60 7.43 -1.81
CA ILE A 60 15.66 6.84 -3.16
C ILE A 60 16.07 5.37 -3.05
N ASN A 61 15.31 4.48 -3.70
CA ASN A 61 15.69 3.09 -3.93
C ASN A 61 16.60 2.96 -5.15
N GLY A 62 17.46 1.94 -5.16
CA GLY A 62 18.33 1.65 -6.30
C GLY A 62 19.32 2.77 -6.61
N LEU A 63 19.88 3.45 -5.60
CA LEU A 63 20.95 4.43 -5.79
C LEU A 63 22.29 3.71 -5.99
N ASP A 64 22.39 3.04 -7.12
CA ASP A 64 23.54 2.26 -7.56
C ASP A 64 23.95 2.60 -9.01
N GLY A 65 25.06 2.03 -9.45
CA GLY A 65 25.65 2.31 -10.76
C GLY A 65 24.96 1.63 -11.96
N GLY A 66 23.88 0.90 -11.74
CA GLY A 66 23.19 0.11 -12.75
C GLY A 66 23.83 -1.24 -13.02
N ALA A 67 23.49 -1.78 -14.19
CA ALA A 67 23.93 -3.10 -14.64
C ALA A 67 25.45 -3.16 -14.85
N PRO A 68 26.06 -4.35 -14.81
CA PRO A 68 27.50 -4.51 -15.07
C PRO A 68 27.91 -4.19 -16.52
N GLN A 69 26.96 -4.13 -17.46
CA GLN A 69 27.20 -3.79 -18.86
C GLN A 69 26.01 -3.06 -19.48
N ARG A 70 26.27 -2.18 -20.46
CA ARG A 70 25.24 -1.39 -21.16
C ARG A 70 24.24 -2.24 -21.95
N ARG A 71 24.69 -3.33 -22.56
CA ARG A 71 23.86 -4.19 -23.42
C ARG A 71 23.97 -5.63 -22.97
N ALA A 72 22.83 -6.31 -22.81
CA ALA A 72 22.78 -7.75 -22.60
C ALA A 72 21.61 -8.33 -23.40
N GLY A 73 21.93 -9.13 -24.43
CA GLY A 73 20.93 -9.56 -25.41
C GLY A 73 20.29 -8.38 -26.14
N ALA A 74 18.96 -8.35 -26.21
CA ALA A 74 18.19 -7.26 -26.84
C ALA A 74 17.96 -6.05 -25.91
N ARG A 75 18.38 -6.12 -24.64
CA ARG A 75 18.12 -5.09 -23.63
C ARG A 75 19.24 -4.06 -23.55
N ILE A 76 18.87 -2.82 -23.25
CA ILE A 76 19.81 -1.70 -23.01
C ILE A 76 19.58 -1.19 -21.58
N TYR A 77 20.60 -1.27 -20.75
CA TYR A 77 20.55 -0.96 -19.31
C TYR A 77 21.15 0.40 -19.00
N TYR A 78 20.72 1.03 -17.91
CA TYR A 78 21.55 2.04 -17.26
C TYR A 78 22.88 1.41 -16.81
N HIS A 79 23.99 2.05 -17.15
CA HIS A 79 25.35 1.57 -16.89
C HIS A 79 26.27 2.77 -16.74
N TRP A 80 26.54 3.16 -15.50
CA TRP A 80 27.28 4.40 -15.18
C TRP A 80 28.60 4.60 -15.97
N PRO A 81 29.42 3.56 -16.27
CA PRO A 81 30.68 3.74 -17.01
C PRO A 81 30.51 4.28 -18.43
N THR A 82 29.28 4.25 -18.98
CA THR A 82 28.99 4.89 -20.27
C THR A 82 29.09 6.42 -20.20
N PHE A 83 28.84 7.01 -19.03
CA PHE A 83 28.65 8.46 -18.87
C PHE A 83 29.72 9.14 -18.03
N PHE A 84 30.46 8.36 -17.23
CA PHE A 84 31.46 8.90 -16.31
C PHE A 84 32.81 8.19 -16.46
N PRO A 85 33.94 8.91 -16.34
CA PRO A 85 35.27 8.36 -16.55
C PRO A 85 35.69 7.35 -15.47
N HIS A 86 35.15 7.47 -14.25
CA HIS A 86 35.40 6.55 -13.14
C HIS A 86 34.30 6.64 -12.09
N PHE A 87 34.21 5.62 -11.24
CA PHE A 87 33.11 5.45 -10.27
C PHE A 87 32.97 6.64 -9.32
N GLY A 88 34.09 7.23 -8.87
CA GLY A 88 34.07 8.41 -8.02
C GLY A 88 33.41 9.65 -8.65
N ALA A 89 33.50 9.81 -9.98
CA ALA A 89 32.87 10.93 -10.69
C ALA A 89 31.36 10.74 -10.77
N TRP A 90 30.91 9.51 -11.07
CA TRP A 90 29.50 9.14 -11.01
C TRP A 90 28.95 9.34 -9.60
N LEU A 91 29.59 8.73 -8.59
CA LEU A 91 29.16 8.80 -7.19
C LEU A 91 29.05 10.24 -6.69
N GLY A 92 30.02 11.09 -6.99
CA GLY A 92 30.01 12.51 -6.63
C GLY A 92 28.87 13.28 -7.31
N THR A 93 28.68 13.07 -8.62
CA THR A 93 27.65 13.75 -9.42
C THR A 93 26.25 13.31 -9.02
N THR A 94 26.02 12.00 -8.95
CA THR A 94 24.75 11.41 -8.54
C THR A 94 24.38 11.83 -7.12
N ARG A 95 25.31 11.82 -6.18
CA ARG A 95 25.05 12.33 -4.83
C ARG A 95 24.68 13.82 -4.84
N ALA A 96 25.40 14.64 -5.60
CA ALA A 96 25.10 16.07 -5.71
C ALA A 96 23.71 16.32 -6.30
N ARG A 97 23.31 15.56 -7.32
CA ARG A 97 21.95 15.60 -7.89
C ARG A 97 20.90 15.24 -6.84
N VAL A 98 21.04 14.09 -6.20
CA VAL A 98 20.09 13.58 -5.20
C VAL A 98 19.90 14.57 -4.04
N VAL A 99 20.99 15.09 -3.48
CA VAL A 99 20.93 16.10 -2.41
C VAL A 99 20.34 17.42 -2.93
N GLY A 100 20.73 17.85 -4.13
CA GLY A 100 20.21 19.05 -4.78
C GLY A 100 18.70 18.97 -5.07
N TRP A 101 18.18 17.77 -5.31
CA TRP A 101 16.74 17.49 -5.46
C TRP A 101 16.01 17.29 -4.12
N GLY A 102 16.67 17.56 -2.99
CA GLY A 102 16.06 17.52 -1.66
C GLY A 102 15.90 16.11 -1.07
N PHE A 103 16.43 15.06 -1.70
CA PHE A 103 16.49 13.73 -1.10
C PHE A 103 17.62 13.68 -0.06
N ASN A 104 17.37 12.97 1.04
CA ASN A 104 18.27 12.93 2.18
C ASN A 104 18.64 11.51 2.64
N THR A 105 18.06 10.46 2.02
CA THR A 105 18.22 9.07 2.46
C THR A 105 18.43 8.11 1.27
N ALA A 106 19.28 7.11 1.46
CA ALA A 106 19.43 5.97 0.55
C ALA A 106 18.60 4.77 1.06
N SER A 107 17.86 4.12 0.17
CA SER A 107 16.93 3.04 0.52
C SER A 107 17.39 1.69 -0.07
N ALA A 108 16.51 0.70 -0.08
CA ALA A 108 16.73 -0.63 -0.63
C ALA A 108 17.40 -0.59 -2.02
N GLY A 109 18.33 -1.52 -2.26
CA GLY A 109 19.10 -1.60 -3.50
C GLY A 109 20.18 -0.53 -3.67
N SER A 110 20.37 0.39 -2.72
CA SER A 110 21.40 1.43 -2.82
C SER A 110 22.78 0.96 -2.33
N LEU A 111 23.83 1.66 -2.78
CA LEU A 111 25.19 1.45 -2.27
C LEU A 111 25.29 1.72 -0.74
N PRO A 112 26.27 1.13 -0.04
CA PRO A 112 26.42 1.32 1.41
C PRO A 112 26.61 2.79 1.84
N PRO A 113 26.14 3.18 3.04
CA PRO A 113 26.24 4.54 3.55
C PRO A 113 27.68 5.06 3.65
N ARG A 114 28.67 4.19 3.85
CA ARG A 114 30.11 4.56 3.82
C ARG A 114 30.56 5.13 2.48
N LEU A 115 29.95 4.69 1.37
CA LEU A 115 30.24 5.18 0.03
C LEU A 115 29.37 6.40 -0.31
N LEU A 116 28.05 6.28 -0.16
CA LEU A 116 27.10 7.34 -0.51
C LEU A 116 27.25 8.57 0.40
N ARG A 117 27.71 8.39 1.64
CA ARG A 117 27.70 9.41 2.70
C ARG A 117 26.32 10.00 2.97
N LEU A 118 25.27 9.19 2.80
CA LEU A 118 23.89 9.50 3.14
C LEU A 118 23.39 8.58 4.25
N PRO A 119 22.44 9.03 5.11
CA PRO A 119 21.57 8.13 5.86
C PRO A 119 21.05 6.98 5.01
N ALA A 120 20.95 5.78 5.57
CA ALA A 120 20.53 4.62 4.82
C ALA A 120 19.65 3.64 5.62
N ILE A 121 18.69 3.05 4.92
CA ILE A 121 17.93 1.87 5.34
C ILE A 121 18.10 0.81 4.25
N PRO A 122 19.12 -0.06 4.33
CA PRO A 122 19.30 -1.13 3.36
C PRO A 122 18.27 -2.25 3.57
N ASN A 123 17.92 -2.92 2.48
CA ASN A 123 17.21 -4.19 2.51
C ASN A 123 18.21 -5.35 2.66
N LEU A 124 17.94 -6.25 3.60
CA LEU A 124 18.83 -7.36 3.90
C LEU A 124 18.49 -8.63 3.12
N ASP A 125 17.25 -8.79 2.63
CA ASP A 125 16.74 -10.05 2.08
C ASP A 125 17.02 -11.25 3.01
N LEU A 126 16.89 -11.04 4.32
CA LEU A 126 17.34 -11.98 5.35
C LEU A 126 16.51 -13.26 5.35
N GLY A 127 15.19 -13.18 5.32
CA GLY A 127 14.31 -14.34 5.30
C GLY A 127 14.43 -15.12 3.99
N LEU A 128 14.55 -14.42 2.87
CA LEU A 128 14.81 -15.03 1.57
C LEU A 128 16.15 -15.78 1.58
N THR A 129 17.24 -15.11 1.95
CA THR A 129 18.60 -15.67 1.96
C THR A 129 18.74 -16.82 2.96
N ALA A 130 18.08 -16.72 4.13
CA ALA A 130 18.08 -17.77 5.14
C ALA A 130 17.16 -18.96 4.79
N ARG A 131 16.46 -18.90 3.66
CA ARG A 131 15.47 -19.90 3.23
C ARG A 131 14.43 -20.11 4.33
N PHE A 132 13.74 -19.03 4.68
CA PHE A 132 12.55 -19.04 5.52
C PHE A 132 11.30 -19.11 4.65
N HIS A 133 11.15 -18.12 3.76
CA HIS A 133 9.96 -17.94 2.92
C HIS A 133 9.74 -19.15 2.02
N TRP A 134 8.52 -19.67 2.00
CA TRP A 134 8.13 -20.78 1.13
C TRP A 134 9.05 -22.00 1.23
N THR A 135 9.47 -22.40 2.45
CA THR A 135 10.32 -23.59 2.65
C THR A 135 9.84 -24.48 3.80
N ASP A 136 10.51 -24.43 4.97
CA ASP A 136 10.06 -25.07 6.19
C ASP A 136 10.35 -24.19 7.44
N PRO A 137 9.58 -23.09 7.63
CA PRO A 137 9.69 -22.18 8.77
C PRO A 137 9.72 -22.83 10.17
N PHE A 138 9.09 -23.99 10.32
CA PHE A 138 9.03 -24.73 11.59
C PHE A 138 10.12 -25.79 11.73
N ASP A 139 11.01 -25.94 10.76
CA ASP A 139 12.21 -26.76 10.91
C ASP A 139 13.15 -26.14 11.98
N PRO A 140 13.61 -26.92 12.98
CA PRO A 140 14.50 -26.40 14.04
C PRO A 140 15.82 -25.79 13.53
N ALA A 141 16.31 -26.20 12.36
CA ALA A 141 17.52 -25.65 11.76
C ALA A 141 17.31 -24.24 11.18
N THR A 142 16.07 -23.81 10.95
CA THR A 142 15.76 -22.50 10.36
C THR A 142 16.28 -21.36 11.23
N GLU A 143 16.13 -21.44 12.55
CA GLU A 143 16.62 -20.41 13.47
C GLU A 143 18.13 -20.22 13.41
N ARG A 144 18.88 -21.33 13.37
CA ARG A 144 20.35 -21.28 13.23
C ARG A 144 20.76 -20.62 11.91
N ARG A 145 20.05 -20.89 10.80
CA ARG A 145 20.33 -20.25 9.50
C ARG A 145 20.07 -18.75 9.56
N VAL A 146 18.94 -18.32 10.11
CA VAL A 146 18.57 -16.91 10.23
C VAL A 146 19.60 -16.15 11.08
N ARG A 147 19.99 -16.67 12.25
CA ARG A 147 21.02 -16.04 13.10
C ARG A 147 22.38 -15.93 12.40
N ALA A 148 22.78 -16.95 11.63
CA ALA A 148 24.03 -16.92 10.88
C ALA A 148 24.02 -15.85 9.79
N TRP A 149 22.93 -15.77 9.01
CA TRP A 149 22.79 -14.79 7.95
C TRP A 149 22.60 -13.37 8.46
N ALA A 150 21.87 -13.16 9.55
CA ALA A 150 21.71 -11.84 10.17
C ALA A 150 23.08 -11.20 10.47
N ARG A 151 23.99 -11.93 11.14
CA ARG A 151 25.35 -11.44 11.43
C ARG A 151 26.13 -11.07 10.16
N ARG A 152 25.99 -11.86 9.10
CA ARG A 152 26.71 -11.62 7.83
C ARG A 152 26.15 -10.42 7.08
N LEU A 153 24.84 -10.26 7.05
CA LEU A 153 24.15 -9.23 6.25
C LEU A 153 24.22 -7.85 6.90
N VAL A 154 24.25 -7.74 8.24
CA VAL A 154 24.40 -6.44 8.93
C VAL A 154 25.85 -5.94 8.97
N ALA A 155 26.84 -6.83 8.82
CA ALA A 155 28.27 -6.50 8.99
C ALA A 155 28.77 -5.29 8.17
N PRO A 156 28.32 -5.04 6.92
CA PRO A 156 28.74 -3.86 6.15
C PRO A 156 28.24 -2.52 6.71
N TYR A 157 27.16 -2.54 7.52
CA TYR A 157 26.42 -1.36 7.97
C TYR A 157 26.57 -1.08 9.46
N ARG A 158 26.77 -2.13 10.26
CA ARG A 158 26.87 -2.05 11.73
C ARG A 158 27.92 -1.02 12.15
N GLY A 159 27.52 -0.14 13.07
CA GLY A 159 28.37 0.92 13.63
C GLY A 159 28.57 2.14 12.73
N ASP A 160 27.98 2.19 11.53
CA ASP A 160 27.93 3.44 10.76
C ASP A 160 26.82 4.36 11.32
N PRO A 161 27.11 5.60 11.73
CA PRO A 161 26.10 6.53 12.25
C PRO A 161 25.06 6.97 11.23
N ARG A 162 25.27 6.68 9.95
CA ARG A 162 24.26 6.89 8.90
C ARG A 162 23.29 5.72 8.75
N ARG A 163 23.54 4.57 9.38
CA ARG A 163 22.61 3.45 9.35
C ARG A 163 21.43 3.75 10.27
N ILE A 164 20.29 4.07 9.67
CA ILE A 164 19.02 4.29 10.38
C ILE A 164 18.50 2.95 10.92
N GLY A 165 18.50 1.92 10.08
CA GLY A 165 17.97 0.60 10.41
C GLY A 165 17.99 -0.34 9.23
N TYR A 166 17.15 -1.37 9.26
CA TYR A 166 17.09 -2.40 8.23
C TYR A 166 15.66 -2.70 7.79
N PHE A 167 15.45 -2.86 6.49
CA PHE A 167 14.37 -3.70 5.98
C PHE A 167 14.81 -5.16 6.04
N THR A 168 13.92 -6.03 6.48
CA THR A 168 14.23 -7.45 6.72
C THR A 168 14.19 -8.26 5.43
N ASP A 169 13.22 -7.98 4.57
CA ASP A 169 12.98 -8.56 3.25
C ASP A 169 12.16 -7.55 2.42
N ASN A 170 11.75 -7.95 1.22
CA ASN A 170 10.89 -7.18 0.33
C ASN A 170 9.63 -7.94 -0.07
N GLU A 171 8.45 -7.37 0.19
CA GLU A 171 7.16 -7.82 -0.32
C GLU A 171 6.93 -9.33 -0.15
N VAL A 172 7.26 -9.86 1.03
CA VAL A 172 7.09 -11.28 1.36
C VAL A 172 5.68 -11.75 1.01
N GLY A 173 4.71 -10.86 1.25
CA GLY A 173 3.32 -11.04 0.88
C GLY A 173 2.71 -12.19 1.65
N TRP A 174 2.08 -11.88 2.79
CA TRP A 174 1.39 -12.86 3.62
C TRP A 174 0.04 -13.28 3.00
N TRP A 175 0.08 -13.75 1.75
CA TRP A 175 -1.04 -14.16 0.92
C TRP A 175 -1.72 -15.40 1.53
N ASN A 176 -2.78 -15.18 2.30
CA ASN A 176 -3.34 -16.20 3.19
C ASN A 176 -3.70 -17.53 2.49
N GLY A 177 -4.40 -17.49 1.36
CA GLY A 177 -4.77 -18.66 0.56
C GLY A 177 -3.54 -19.36 0.00
N ALA A 178 -2.64 -18.63 -0.65
CA ALA A 178 -1.47 -19.20 -1.29
C ALA A 178 -0.52 -19.83 -0.25
N LEU A 179 -0.39 -19.20 0.92
CA LEU A 179 0.37 -19.73 2.05
C LEU A 179 -0.23 -21.03 2.58
N PHE A 180 -1.55 -21.08 2.73
CA PHE A 180 -2.27 -22.29 3.14
C PHE A 180 -2.10 -23.42 2.11
N ASP A 181 -2.36 -23.12 0.84
CA ASP A 181 -2.21 -24.04 -0.30
C ASP A 181 -0.79 -24.62 -0.37
N TYR A 182 0.21 -23.75 -0.31
CA TYR A 182 1.61 -24.12 -0.44
C TYR A 182 2.04 -25.14 0.61
N TYR A 183 1.64 -24.93 1.87
CA TYR A 183 2.01 -25.81 2.98
C TYR A 183 1.14 -27.06 3.06
N ALA A 184 -0.14 -26.99 2.68
CA ALA A 184 -1.01 -28.16 2.59
C ALA A 184 -0.45 -29.22 1.62
N LYS A 185 0.20 -28.79 0.53
CA LYS A 185 0.80 -29.67 -0.50
C LYS A 185 2.15 -30.30 -0.12
N ARG A 186 2.79 -29.88 0.98
CA ARG A 186 4.13 -30.37 1.33
C ARG A 186 4.13 -31.86 1.68
N PRO A 187 5.30 -32.53 1.64
CA PRO A 187 5.44 -33.89 2.18
C PRO A 187 5.14 -33.96 3.68
N ALA A 188 4.68 -35.12 4.18
CA ALA A 188 4.36 -35.33 5.60
C ALA A 188 5.53 -35.04 6.56
N ALA A 189 6.77 -35.15 6.09
CA ALA A 189 7.98 -34.84 6.86
C ALA A 189 8.21 -33.33 7.11
N ASN A 190 7.58 -32.45 6.33
CA ASN A 190 7.72 -31.00 6.47
C ASN A 190 7.09 -30.53 7.79
N ARG A 191 7.87 -29.84 8.62
CA ARG A 191 7.45 -29.43 9.97
C ARG A 191 6.34 -28.37 9.91
N THR A 192 6.39 -27.52 8.90
CA THR A 192 5.37 -26.49 8.67
C THR A 192 4.01 -27.12 8.32
N LYS A 193 3.99 -28.16 7.49
CA LYS A 193 2.76 -28.93 7.22
C LYS A 193 2.24 -29.64 8.46
N GLN A 194 3.10 -30.27 9.24
CA GLN A 194 2.71 -30.90 10.50
C GLN A 194 2.02 -29.87 11.42
N ARG A 195 2.57 -28.66 11.51
CA ARG A 195 1.95 -27.57 12.28
C ARG A 195 0.61 -27.12 11.70
N LEU A 196 0.48 -27.00 10.37
CA LEU A 196 -0.78 -26.66 9.72
C LEU A 196 -1.88 -27.70 10.01
N VAL A 197 -1.59 -28.99 9.85
CA VAL A 197 -2.57 -30.06 10.13
C VAL A 197 -2.94 -30.09 11.61
N ALA A 198 -1.97 -29.87 12.52
CA ALA A 198 -2.24 -29.75 13.94
C ALA A 198 -3.19 -28.57 14.25
N LEU A 199 -2.99 -27.42 13.61
CA LEU A 199 -3.88 -26.26 13.74
C LEU A 199 -5.30 -26.57 13.26
N LEU A 200 -5.45 -27.25 12.11
CA LEU A 200 -6.75 -27.66 11.60
C LEU A 200 -7.45 -28.59 12.58
N ARG A 201 -6.74 -29.62 13.08
CA ARG A 201 -7.27 -30.55 14.09
C ARG A 201 -7.72 -29.82 15.35
N GLU A 202 -6.92 -28.86 15.84
CA GLU A 202 -7.25 -28.05 17.02
C GLU A 202 -8.50 -27.19 16.78
N HIS A 203 -8.55 -26.46 15.67
CA HIS A 203 -9.66 -25.56 15.34
C HIS A 203 -11.00 -26.30 15.25
N TYR A 204 -10.98 -27.53 14.73
CA TYR A 204 -12.17 -28.37 14.60
C TYR A 204 -12.37 -29.35 15.77
N ALA A 205 -11.59 -29.23 16.86
CA ALA A 205 -11.65 -30.11 18.04
C ALA A 205 -11.54 -31.62 17.70
N GLY A 206 -10.78 -31.96 16.67
CA GLY A 206 -10.64 -33.33 16.17
C GLY A 206 -11.82 -33.86 15.35
N ASP A 207 -12.91 -33.09 15.21
CA ASP A 207 -14.10 -33.47 14.45
C ASP A 207 -13.89 -33.23 12.95
N TRP A 208 -13.81 -34.34 12.20
CA TRP A 208 -13.62 -34.31 10.76
C TRP A 208 -14.85 -33.76 10.00
N ASP A 209 -16.06 -34.03 10.48
CA ASP A 209 -17.28 -33.58 9.81
C ASP A 209 -17.43 -32.07 9.90
N ARG A 210 -16.97 -31.46 11.00
CA ARG A 210 -16.85 -29.99 11.10
C ARG A 210 -15.89 -29.43 10.06
N PHE A 211 -14.72 -30.05 9.90
CA PHE A 211 -13.78 -29.65 8.85
C PHE A 211 -14.38 -29.77 7.44
N ALA A 212 -15.08 -30.89 7.17
CA ALA A 212 -15.68 -31.16 5.86
C ALA A 212 -16.87 -30.24 5.50
N ARG A 213 -17.46 -29.54 6.49
CA ARG A 213 -18.44 -28.46 6.24
C ARG A 213 -17.79 -27.21 5.66
N ASP A 214 -16.56 -26.90 6.07
CA ASP A 214 -15.85 -25.69 5.62
C ASP A 214 -14.93 -25.95 4.42
N PHE A 215 -14.49 -27.19 4.23
CA PHE A 215 -13.55 -27.58 3.20
C PHE A 215 -14.04 -28.78 2.40
N VAL A 216 -13.67 -28.82 1.11
CA VAL A 216 -13.74 -30.00 0.27
C VAL A 216 -12.39 -30.73 0.40
N PRO A 217 -12.33 -31.89 1.09
CA PRO A 217 -11.10 -32.65 1.24
C PRO A 217 -10.67 -33.30 -0.08
N PRO A 218 -9.38 -33.68 -0.22
CA PRO A 218 -8.95 -34.51 -1.34
C PRO A 218 -9.70 -35.84 -1.42
N ALA A 219 -9.82 -36.39 -2.62
CA ALA A 219 -10.48 -37.67 -2.84
C ALA A 219 -9.81 -38.79 -2.00
N GLY A 220 -10.65 -39.56 -1.30
CA GLY A 220 -10.22 -40.66 -0.42
C GLY A 220 -9.61 -40.23 0.91
N VAL A 221 -9.69 -38.94 1.28
CA VAL A 221 -9.22 -38.46 2.59
C VAL A 221 -10.42 -38.19 3.50
N GLY A 222 -10.44 -38.86 4.65
CA GLY A 222 -11.50 -38.76 5.66
C GLY A 222 -11.01 -38.48 7.08
N THR A 223 -9.73 -38.15 7.26
CA THR A 223 -9.13 -37.86 8.58
C THR A 223 -8.01 -36.83 8.46
N PHE A 224 -7.68 -36.17 9.57
CA PHE A 224 -6.54 -35.24 9.64
C PHE A 224 -5.20 -35.94 9.38
N ASP A 225 -5.02 -37.18 9.82
CA ASP A 225 -3.81 -37.96 9.51
C ASP A 225 -3.73 -38.27 8.00
N GLY A 226 -4.88 -38.52 7.36
CA GLY A 226 -4.98 -38.64 5.91
C GLY A 226 -4.56 -37.35 5.18
N LEU A 227 -4.96 -36.17 5.68
CA LEU A 227 -4.49 -34.88 5.14
C LEU A 227 -2.97 -34.70 5.29
N LEU A 228 -2.40 -35.12 6.43
CA LEU A 228 -0.95 -35.06 6.64
C LEU A 228 -0.20 -35.98 5.67
N ALA A 229 -0.71 -37.19 5.42
CA ALA A 229 -0.07 -38.18 4.57
C ALA A 229 -0.10 -37.84 3.06
N ARG A 230 -1.13 -37.13 2.60
CA ARG A 230 -1.34 -36.81 1.17
C ARG A 230 -0.67 -35.50 0.77
N ARG A 231 -0.34 -35.30 -0.51
CA ARG A 231 0.19 -34.03 -1.05
C ARG A 231 -0.86 -33.18 -1.77
N ASP A 232 -2.10 -33.64 -1.78
CA ASP A 232 -3.24 -32.89 -2.29
C ASP A 232 -3.75 -31.91 -1.23
N ARG A 233 -4.35 -30.81 -1.66
CA ARG A 233 -4.88 -29.77 -0.77
C ARG A 233 -6.37 -29.94 -0.51
N PRO A 234 -6.88 -29.61 0.69
CA PRO A 234 -8.27 -29.26 0.84
C PRO A 234 -8.55 -27.91 0.15
N ARG A 235 -9.74 -27.76 -0.42
CA ARG A 235 -10.21 -26.50 -1.01
C ARG A 235 -11.33 -25.91 -0.17
N PHE A 236 -11.41 -24.60 -0.07
CA PHE A 236 -12.44 -23.90 0.69
C PHE A 236 -13.83 -24.10 0.05
N ARG A 237 -14.83 -24.49 0.84
CA ARG A 237 -16.19 -24.71 0.36
C ARG A 237 -16.95 -23.37 0.32
N PRO A 238 -17.67 -23.05 -0.77
CA PRO A 238 -18.58 -21.90 -0.77
C PRO A 238 -19.60 -21.99 0.36
N GLY A 239 -19.85 -20.87 1.04
CA GLY A 239 -20.68 -20.77 2.24
C GLY A 239 -19.99 -21.21 3.55
N GLY A 240 -18.80 -21.81 3.48
CA GLY A 240 -18.06 -22.26 4.67
C GLY A 240 -17.45 -21.12 5.49
N ALA A 241 -16.98 -21.45 6.69
CA ALA A 241 -16.31 -20.55 7.64
C ALA A 241 -14.78 -20.80 7.76
N GLY A 242 -14.23 -21.73 6.97
CA GLY A 242 -12.81 -22.12 6.97
C GLY A 242 -11.80 -20.99 6.71
N ILE A 243 -12.23 -19.85 6.15
CA ILE A 243 -11.38 -18.66 6.02
C ILE A 243 -10.83 -18.19 7.39
N ALA A 244 -11.56 -18.43 8.48
CA ALA A 244 -11.12 -18.09 9.83
C ALA A 244 -9.85 -18.86 10.25
N VAL A 245 -9.78 -20.17 9.97
CA VAL A 245 -8.58 -20.96 10.29
C VAL A 245 -7.42 -20.67 9.34
N ILE A 246 -7.70 -20.32 8.09
CA ILE A 246 -6.67 -19.85 7.13
C ILE A 246 -6.04 -18.53 7.61
N ARG A 247 -6.85 -17.56 8.07
CA ARG A 247 -6.34 -16.32 8.67
C ARG A 247 -5.49 -16.60 9.92
N ARG A 248 -5.95 -17.51 10.78
CA ARG A 248 -5.16 -17.95 11.96
C ARG A 248 -3.83 -18.60 11.55
N TRP A 249 -3.83 -19.39 10.48
CA TRP A 249 -2.60 -19.97 9.91
C TRP A 249 -1.61 -18.89 9.48
N THR A 250 -2.07 -17.88 8.73
CA THR A 250 -1.25 -16.74 8.30
C THR A 250 -0.58 -16.06 9.50
N GLY A 251 -1.34 -15.74 10.54
CA GLY A 251 -0.81 -15.13 11.76
C GLY A 251 0.30 -15.95 12.42
N LEU A 252 0.14 -17.27 12.51
CA LEU A 252 1.14 -18.16 13.12
C LEU A 252 2.47 -18.21 12.35
N VAL A 253 2.40 -18.22 11.00
CA VAL A 253 3.61 -18.23 10.18
C VAL A 253 4.28 -16.86 10.20
N ALA A 254 3.50 -15.78 10.08
CA ALA A 254 4.00 -14.41 10.15
C ALA A 254 4.67 -14.11 11.50
N GLU A 255 4.03 -14.44 12.63
CA GLU A 255 4.61 -14.25 13.96
C GLU A 255 5.92 -15.03 14.12
N ARG A 256 5.98 -16.27 13.61
CA ARG A 256 7.20 -17.09 13.63
C ARG A 256 8.35 -16.42 12.86
N TYR A 257 8.05 -15.81 11.72
CA TYR A 257 9.01 -15.03 10.94
C TYR A 257 9.49 -13.82 11.73
N TYR A 258 8.59 -12.91 12.09
CA TYR A 258 8.96 -11.62 12.66
C TYR A 258 9.70 -11.78 13.99
N ARG A 259 9.27 -12.71 14.86
CA ARG A 259 10.01 -13.03 16.09
C ARG A 259 11.43 -13.49 15.82
N MET A 260 11.60 -14.47 14.94
CA MET A 260 12.92 -15.06 14.66
C MET A 260 13.87 -14.04 14.05
N ILE A 261 13.37 -13.22 13.13
CA ILE A 261 14.13 -12.15 12.49
C ILE A 261 14.51 -11.08 13.51
N HIS A 262 13.56 -10.63 14.33
CA HIS A 262 13.80 -9.67 15.40
C HIS A 262 14.92 -10.13 16.33
N GLU A 263 14.82 -11.34 16.89
CA GLU A 263 15.82 -11.87 17.81
C GLU A 263 17.20 -11.99 17.15
N ALA A 264 17.26 -12.38 15.88
CA ALA A 264 18.51 -12.50 15.15
C ALA A 264 19.14 -11.13 14.85
N LEU A 265 18.33 -10.13 14.46
CA LEU A 265 18.81 -8.78 14.19
C LEU A 265 19.23 -8.06 15.47
N ARG A 266 18.44 -8.14 16.55
CA ARG A 266 18.83 -7.57 17.85
C ARG A 266 20.13 -8.15 18.39
N ALA A 267 20.37 -9.44 18.18
CA ALA A 267 21.64 -10.07 18.54
C ALA A 267 22.81 -9.63 17.65
N ALA A 268 22.55 -9.30 16.38
CA ALA A 268 23.59 -8.94 15.41
C ALA A 268 23.93 -7.44 15.43
N ASP A 269 22.94 -6.58 15.60
CA ASP A 269 23.05 -5.12 15.62
C ASP A 269 21.93 -4.50 16.49
N PRO A 270 22.14 -4.35 17.81
CA PRO A 270 21.10 -3.91 18.73
C PRO A 270 20.66 -2.45 18.52
N ASP A 271 21.52 -1.62 17.90
CA ASP A 271 21.31 -0.18 17.75
C ASP A 271 20.49 0.19 16.50
N ALA A 272 20.25 -0.75 15.61
CA ALA A 272 19.51 -0.51 14.38
C ALA A 272 18.00 -0.55 14.61
N LEU A 273 17.26 0.31 13.92
CA LEU A 273 15.80 0.18 13.81
C LEU A 273 15.44 -1.01 12.91
N ILE A 274 14.38 -1.74 13.26
CA ILE A 274 13.84 -2.84 12.46
C ILE A 274 12.51 -2.37 11.84
N PHE A 275 12.45 -2.31 10.51
CA PHE A 275 11.27 -1.83 9.78
C PHE A 275 10.37 -2.95 9.22
N GLY A 276 10.83 -4.20 9.29
CA GLY A 276 10.14 -5.34 8.71
C GLY A 276 10.33 -5.46 7.20
N ASP A 277 9.39 -6.15 6.56
CA ASP A 277 9.56 -6.84 5.28
C ASP A 277 9.03 -6.06 4.06
N ARG A 278 8.87 -4.74 4.20
CA ARG A 278 8.33 -3.85 3.16
C ARG A 278 7.03 -4.42 2.62
N LEU A 279 5.95 -4.27 3.40
CA LEU A 279 4.62 -4.77 3.02
C LEU A 279 4.34 -4.38 1.56
N PRO A 280 3.79 -5.28 0.72
CA PRO A 280 3.49 -4.94 -0.66
C PRO A 280 2.43 -3.83 -0.72
N ILE A 281 1.96 -3.51 -1.92
CA ILE A 281 0.87 -2.53 -2.16
C ILE A 281 -0.50 -2.90 -1.53
N TYR A 282 -0.50 -3.86 -0.60
CA TYR A 282 -1.56 -4.42 0.25
C TYR A 282 -0.93 -4.99 1.52
N TYR A 283 -1.75 -5.14 2.57
CA TYR A 283 -1.38 -5.96 3.72
C TYR A 283 -2.53 -6.85 4.21
N ASP A 284 -2.17 -8.04 4.70
CA ASP A 284 -3.09 -8.87 5.48
C ASP A 284 -3.10 -8.36 6.94
N PRO A 285 -4.26 -7.96 7.49
CA PRO A 285 -4.33 -7.36 8.82
C PRO A 285 -3.89 -8.32 9.94
N VAL A 286 -4.00 -9.63 9.75
CA VAL A 286 -3.51 -10.62 10.72
C VAL A 286 -1.99 -10.66 10.72
N ALA A 287 -1.35 -10.56 9.55
CA ALA A 287 0.10 -10.52 9.46
C ALA A 287 0.68 -9.23 10.04
N VAL A 288 0.05 -8.08 9.82
CA VAL A 288 0.47 -6.80 10.42
C VAL A 288 0.38 -6.83 11.95
N ARG A 289 -0.71 -7.39 12.51
CA ARG A 289 -0.80 -7.61 13.96
C ARG A 289 0.30 -8.52 14.48
N ALA A 290 0.62 -9.58 13.75
CA ALA A 290 1.71 -10.49 14.10
C ALA A 290 3.09 -9.81 13.99
N MET A 291 3.27 -8.87 13.06
CA MET A 291 4.49 -8.08 12.86
C MET A 291 4.74 -7.07 13.98
N ALA A 292 3.69 -6.34 14.39
CA ALA A 292 3.81 -5.15 15.22
C ALA A 292 4.69 -5.31 16.47
N PRO A 293 4.60 -6.39 17.27
CA PRO A 293 5.43 -6.55 18.48
C PRO A 293 6.93 -6.68 18.21
N TRP A 294 7.33 -7.03 16.98
CA TRP A 294 8.68 -7.43 16.63
C TRP A 294 9.42 -6.41 15.77
N VAL A 295 8.80 -5.28 15.46
CA VAL A 295 9.39 -4.21 14.64
C VAL A 295 9.27 -2.87 15.35
N ASP A 296 10.19 -1.95 15.08
CA ASP A 296 10.17 -0.60 15.64
C ASP A 296 9.18 0.29 14.89
N ALA A 297 9.23 0.20 13.56
CA ALA A 297 8.37 0.91 12.60
C ALA A 297 7.94 -0.05 11.49
N ILE A 298 6.93 0.34 10.71
CA ILE A 298 6.40 -0.47 9.60
C ILE A 298 6.95 0.08 8.28
N ALA A 299 7.61 -0.76 7.48
CA ALA A 299 7.88 -0.45 6.09
C ALA A 299 6.77 -0.95 5.18
N THR A 300 6.37 -0.10 4.23
CA THR A 300 5.37 -0.45 3.22
C THR A 300 5.71 0.13 1.87
N ASN A 301 5.55 -0.66 0.82
CA ASN A 301 5.52 -0.21 -0.55
C ASN A 301 4.10 0.28 -0.87
N TYR A 302 3.96 1.37 -1.61
CA TYR A 302 2.69 2.01 -1.90
C TYR A 302 2.63 2.47 -3.36
N ASN A 303 1.67 1.94 -4.10
CA ASN A 303 1.34 2.44 -5.44
C ASN A 303 0.34 3.62 -5.29
N VAL A 304 0.51 4.73 -6.00
CA VAL A 304 -0.39 5.87 -5.82
C VAL A 304 -1.74 5.55 -6.47
N ASP A 305 -2.86 6.01 -5.90
CA ASP A 305 -4.19 5.48 -6.28
C ASP A 305 -4.83 6.20 -7.47
N SER A 306 -4.37 7.41 -7.79
CA SER A 306 -4.93 8.23 -8.86
C SER A 306 -3.90 9.24 -9.42
N PRO A 307 -4.02 9.68 -10.69
CA PRO A 307 -3.08 10.60 -11.32
C PRO A 307 -2.85 11.94 -10.59
N ASP A 308 -3.80 12.36 -9.76
CA ASP A 308 -3.71 13.58 -8.93
C ASP A 308 -2.89 13.40 -7.64
N GLY A 309 -2.24 12.25 -7.47
CA GLY A 309 -1.42 11.96 -6.31
C GLY A 309 -2.19 11.40 -5.11
N TRP A 310 -3.42 10.91 -5.30
CA TRP A 310 -4.26 10.44 -4.19
C TRP A 310 -3.60 9.30 -3.39
N VAL A 311 -3.70 9.42 -2.07
CA VAL A 311 -3.27 8.42 -1.09
C VAL A 311 -4.49 8.06 -0.24
N ALA A 312 -4.91 6.81 -0.31
CA ALA A 312 -6.09 6.31 0.38
C ALA A 312 -5.93 6.34 1.92
N ARG A 313 -6.94 6.88 2.61
CA ARG A 313 -6.97 7.10 4.06
C ARG A 313 -7.04 5.77 4.80
N TYR A 314 -7.90 4.84 4.36
CA TYR A 314 -8.06 3.53 5.03
C TYR A 314 -6.73 2.79 5.21
N TYR A 315 -5.78 2.97 4.30
CA TYR A 315 -4.54 2.21 4.28
C TYR A 315 -3.67 2.52 5.50
N PHE A 316 -3.33 3.80 5.69
CA PHE A 316 -2.48 4.27 6.79
C PHE A 316 -3.23 4.29 8.12
N GLU A 317 -4.53 4.59 8.10
CA GLU A 317 -5.36 4.46 9.28
C GLU A 317 -5.43 3.01 9.78
N GLY A 318 -5.64 2.05 8.88
CA GLY A 318 -5.63 0.64 9.22
C GLY A 318 -4.28 0.19 9.78
N LEU A 319 -3.16 0.62 9.20
CA LEU A 319 -1.82 0.34 9.76
C LEU A 319 -1.68 0.94 11.17
N ARG A 320 -2.11 2.19 11.37
CA ARG A 320 -2.08 2.86 12.69
C ARG A 320 -2.88 2.05 13.71
N GLN A 321 -4.11 1.66 13.39
CA GLN A 321 -4.97 0.87 14.29
C GLN A 321 -4.39 -0.52 14.58
N LEU A 322 -3.92 -1.25 13.57
CA LEU A 322 -3.41 -2.62 13.71
C LEU A 322 -2.12 -2.70 14.53
N THR A 323 -1.35 -1.62 14.57
CA THR A 323 -0.01 -1.59 15.16
C THR A 323 0.08 -0.82 16.48
N GLY A 324 -1.04 -0.23 16.92
CA GLY A 324 -1.06 0.64 18.10
C GLY A 324 -0.33 1.96 17.86
N GLY A 325 -0.38 2.50 16.63
CA GLY A 325 0.21 3.78 16.28
C GLY A 325 1.71 3.75 15.97
N LYS A 326 2.25 2.61 15.52
CA LYS A 326 3.66 2.55 15.15
C LYS A 326 3.96 3.47 13.97
N PRO A 327 5.13 4.13 13.96
CA PRO A 327 5.59 4.88 12.80
C PRO A 327 5.65 4.02 11.55
N VAL A 328 5.36 4.62 10.41
CA VAL A 328 5.35 3.98 9.08
C VAL A 328 6.38 4.67 8.20
N ILE A 329 7.11 3.91 7.40
CA ILE A 329 7.92 4.44 6.31
C ILE A 329 7.37 3.89 5.00
N VAL A 330 7.03 4.78 4.07
CA VAL A 330 6.71 4.37 2.69
C VAL A 330 8.03 4.05 2.02
N SER A 331 8.42 2.77 2.04
CA SER A 331 9.72 2.29 1.55
C SER A 331 9.82 2.27 0.03
N GLU A 332 8.70 2.39 -0.67
CA GLU A 332 8.63 2.44 -2.13
C GLU A 332 7.37 3.16 -2.57
N TRP A 333 7.49 4.08 -3.52
CA TRP A 333 6.39 4.64 -4.29
C TRP A 333 6.93 5.23 -5.60
N PHE A 334 6.07 5.38 -6.60
CA PHE A 334 6.49 5.74 -7.95
C PHE A 334 5.36 6.37 -8.77
N PHE A 335 5.76 7.00 -9.88
CA PHE A 335 4.92 7.27 -11.04
C PHE A 335 5.72 6.92 -12.30
N ALA A 336 5.05 6.36 -13.30
CA ALA A 336 5.51 6.18 -14.67
C ALA A 336 4.73 7.11 -15.63
N ALA A 337 5.24 7.33 -16.83
CA ALA A 337 4.53 8.09 -17.86
C ALA A 337 4.69 7.49 -19.28
N GLY A 338 3.63 7.60 -20.09
CA GLY A 338 3.65 7.18 -21.49
C GLY A 338 4.68 7.95 -22.33
N GLU A 339 4.92 9.22 -22.02
CA GLU A 339 5.97 10.07 -22.62
C GLU A 339 7.40 9.74 -22.13
N ASN A 340 7.75 8.46 -22.02
CA ASN A 340 9.09 8.04 -21.62
C ASN A 340 10.07 7.97 -22.81
N ARG A 341 11.36 8.22 -22.51
CA ARG A 341 12.45 8.24 -23.51
C ARG A 341 13.36 7.01 -23.50
N SER A 342 13.14 6.12 -22.55
CA SER A 342 13.87 4.85 -22.42
C SER A 342 13.31 3.75 -23.33
N GLY A 343 12.06 3.90 -23.78
CA GLY A 343 11.35 2.95 -24.64
C GLY A 343 10.68 1.83 -23.84
N ASN A 344 10.34 2.11 -22.58
CA ASN A 344 9.61 1.21 -21.71
C ASN A 344 8.13 1.17 -22.12
N ARG A 345 7.53 0.00 -22.03
CA ARG A 345 6.10 -0.19 -22.36
C ARG A 345 5.15 0.25 -21.26
N ASN A 346 5.65 0.39 -20.02
CA ASN A 346 4.86 0.56 -18.81
C ASN A 346 3.77 -0.53 -18.71
N ASN A 347 4.22 -1.78 -18.80
CA ASN A 347 3.45 -2.94 -19.23
C ASN A 347 2.50 -3.57 -18.20
N GLY A 348 2.05 -2.82 -17.21
CA GLY A 348 1.24 -3.36 -16.12
C GLY A 348 0.29 -2.36 -15.51
N HIS A 349 0.09 -2.49 -14.20
CA HIS A 349 -1.00 -1.90 -13.42
C HIS A 349 -0.54 -0.81 -12.46
N LEU A 350 0.78 -0.58 -12.37
CA LEU A 350 1.39 0.43 -11.53
C LEU A 350 1.08 1.84 -12.03
N MET A 351 1.03 2.82 -11.12
CA MET A 351 0.67 4.21 -11.42
C MET A 351 1.42 4.74 -12.65
N THR A 352 0.68 4.88 -13.74
CA THR A 352 1.17 5.34 -15.04
C THR A 352 0.23 6.40 -15.57
N VAL A 353 0.76 7.56 -15.90
CA VAL A 353 0.01 8.68 -16.48
C VAL A 353 0.39 8.89 -17.95
N GLY A 354 -0.34 9.75 -18.67
CA GLY A 354 -0.05 9.98 -20.08
C GLY A 354 1.27 10.73 -20.28
N THR A 355 1.48 11.79 -19.50
CA THR A 355 2.53 12.79 -19.75
C THR A 355 3.53 12.94 -18.62
N GLN A 356 4.75 13.41 -18.94
CA GLN A 356 5.74 13.75 -17.90
C GLN A 356 5.27 14.89 -16.99
N ALA A 357 4.42 15.79 -17.50
CA ALA A 357 3.85 16.89 -16.72
C ALA A 357 2.84 16.39 -15.67
N GLU A 358 1.99 15.43 -16.03
CA GLU A 358 1.11 14.74 -15.07
C GLU A 358 1.93 13.98 -14.03
N ARG A 359 2.99 13.29 -14.46
CA ARG A 359 3.88 12.53 -13.57
C ARG A 359 4.52 13.43 -12.52
N ALA A 360 5.00 14.60 -12.94
CA ALA A 360 5.57 15.60 -12.04
C ALA A 360 4.53 16.16 -11.04
N ARG A 361 3.32 16.51 -11.51
CA ARG A 361 2.26 17.03 -10.64
C ARG A 361 1.76 15.99 -9.62
N GLY A 362 1.43 14.79 -10.11
CA GLY A 362 0.95 13.69 -9.27
C GLY A 362 1.98 13.24 -8.23
N ALA A 363 3.26 13.15 -8.64
CA ALA A 363 4.33 12.78 -7.71
C ALA A 363 4.54 13.83 -6.60
N ALA A 364 4.54 15.12 -6.95
CA ALA A 364 4.65 16.19 -5.96
C ALA A 364 3.45 16.19 -4.99
N ALA A 365 2.23 15.99 -5.48
CA ALA A 365 1.03 15.92 -4.66
C ALA A 365 1.05 14.70 -3.72
N ALA A 366 1.45 13.53 -4.21
CA ALA A 366 1.57 12.31 -3.40
C ALA A 366 2.61 12.48 -2.28
N ALA A 367 3.78 13.07 -2.57
CA ALA A 367 4.81 13.35 -1.57
C ALA A 367 4.29 14.24 -0.42
N GLU A 368 3.53 15.31 -0.75
CA GLU A 368 2.89 16.13 0.29
C GLU A 368 1.82 15.35 1.07
N ARG A 369 1.01 14.52 0.40
CA ARG A 369 -0.02 13.71 1.07
C ARG A 369 0.56 12.66 2.01
N PHE A 370 1.70 12.04 1.68
CA PHE A 370 2.43 11.17 2.60
C PHE A 370 2.94 11.95 3.81
N ALA A 371 3.54 13.12 3.61
CA ALA A 371 4.03 13.94 4.71
C ALA A 371 2.90 14.42 5.65
N ARG A 372 1.67 14.59 5.15
CA ARG A 372 0.50 14.93 5.97
C ARG A 372 -0.03 13.79 6.84
N GLN A 373 0.46 12.56 6.68
CA GLN A 373 0.09 11.45 7.55
C GLN A 373 0.92 11.50 8.84
N PRO A 374 0.31 11.65 10.04
CA PRO A 374 1.07 11.83 11.28
C PRO A 374 2.00 10.68 11.65
N THR A 375 1.69 9.46 11.22
CA THR A 375 2.53 8.28 11.49
C THR A 375 3.59 8.03 10.43
N VAL A 376 3.53 8.67 9.26
CA VAL A 376 4.47 8.40 8.15
C VAL A 376 5.74 9.22 8.36
N VAL A 377 6.84 8.58 8.76
CA VAL A 377 8.12 9.24 9.06
C VAL A 377 9.02 9.42 7.84
N GLY A 378 8.55 9.03 6.66
CA GLY A 378 9.30 9.17 5.42
C GLY A 378 8.66 8.46 4.22
N SER A 379 9.11 8.86 3.04
CA SER A 379 8.65 8.34 1.75
C SER A 379 9.82 8.20 0.77
N HIS A 380 10.00 7.01 0.20
CA HIS A 380 11.16 6.64 -0.61
C HIS A 380 10.75 6.35 -2.06
N TRP A 381 11.25 7.18 -2.98
CA TRP A 381 11.00 7.03 -4.42
C TRP A 381 11.66 5.77 -4.97
N PHE A 382 10.97 5.07 -5.86
CA PHE A 382 11.52 4.01 -6.69
C PHE A 382 11.51 4.49 -8.13
N GLN A 383 12.65 4.68 -8.79
CA GLN A 383 14.04 4.49 -8.32
C GLN A 383 14.96 5.52 -9.00
N TYR A 384 16.29 5.40 -8.88
CA TYR A 384 17.21 6.39 -9.47
C TYR A 384 17.11 6.45 -11.01
N TYR A 385 17.14 5.31 -11.70
CA TYR A 385 17.10 5.21 -13.17
C TYR A 385 15.95 4.33 -13.69
N ASP A 386 15.56 4.51 -14.95
CA ASP A 386 14.52 3.71 -15.61
C ASP A 386 14.88 2.22 -15.73
N HIS A 387 13.87 1.36 -15.84
CA HIS A 387 14.09 -0.02 -16.23
C HIS A 387 14.77 -0.11 -17.61
N PRO A 388 15.48 -1.21 -17.89
CA PRO A 388 16.16 -1.40 -19.16
C PRO A 388 15.17 -1.31 -20.32
N ARG A 389 15.62 -0.81 -21.47
CA ARG A 389 14.83 -0.90 -22.70
C ARG A 389 14.51 -2.39 -22.98
N GLY A 390 13.23 -2.70 -23.12
CA GLY A 390 12.74 -4.08 -23.29
C GLY A 390 12.50 -4.81 -21.96
N GLY A 391 12.46 -4.09 -20.84
CA GLY A 391 12.12 -4.59 -19.51
C GLY A 391 13.24 -5.34 -18.79
N ARG A 392 13.05 -5.55 -17.50
CA ARG A 392 13.84 -6.41 -16.62
C ARG A 392 13.68 -7.89 -16.98
N GLU A 393 14.44 -8.74 -16.29
CA GLU A 393 14.40 -10.20 -16.48
C GLU A 393 13.10 -10.84 -15.99
N ASP A 394 12.49 -10.27 -14.94
CA ASP A 394 11.18 -10.67 -14.42
C ASP A 394 10.00 -10.18 -15.28
N GLY A 395 10.30 -9.40 -16.33
CA GLY A 395 9.32 -8.90 -17.30
C GLY A 395 8.80 -7.50 -17.01
N GLU A 396 9.17 -6.89 -15.89
CA GLU A 396 8.75 -5.54 -15.54
C GLU A 396 9.43 -4.49 -16.44
N ASP A 397 8.68 -3.55 -17.01
CA ASP A 397 9.17 -2.64 -18.05
C ASP A 397 8.61 -1.23 -17.86
N TYR A 398 9.22 -0.42 -16.96
CA TYR A 398 8.70 0.89 -16.52
C TYR A 398 9.75 2.01 -16.51
N ASP A 399 9.29 3.24 -16.77
CA ASP A 399 10.09 4.47 -16.71
C ASP A 399 10.11 5.12 -15.32
N PHE A 400 10.32 4.36 -14.25
CA PHE A 400 10.27 4.90 -12.89
C PHE A 400 11.42 5.84 -12.48
N GLY A 401 12.46 5.94 -13.30
CA GLY A 401 13.68 6.67 -12.96
C GLY A 401 13.47 8.16 -12.74
N LEU A 402 14.28 8.73 -11.85
CA LEU A 402 14.54 10.18 -11.84
C LEU A 402 15.43 10.58 -13.03
N VAL A 403 16.25 9.65 -13.52
CA VAL A 403 16.97 9.74 -14.78
C VAL A 403 16.55 8.63 -15.74
N ASP A 404 16.70 8.86 -17.05
CA ASP A 404 16.50 7.83 -18.05
C ASP A 404 17.68 6.83 -18.10
N ILE A 405 17.58 5.82 -18.97
CA ILE A 405 18.70 4.90 -19.20
C ILE A 405 19.94 5.59 -19.77
N ASP A 406 19.86 6.83 -20.28
CA ASP A 406 20.98 7.61 -20.82
C ASP A 406 21.56 8.63 -19.80
N ASP A 407 21.24 8.48 -18.50
CA ASP A 407 21.66 9.36 -17.39
C ASP A 407 21.17 10.82 -17.50
N ARG A 408 20.14 11.08 -18.31
CA ARG A 408 19.53 12.40 -18.39
C ARG A 408 18.46 12.51 -17.30
N PRO A 409 18.40 13.58 -16.48
CA PRO A 409 17.29 13.81 -15.55
C PRO A 409 15.96 14.02 -16.27
N TYR A 410 14.84 13.60 -15.67
CA TYR A 410 13.50 14.03 -16.11
C TYR A 410 13.21 15.38 -15.45
N GLU A 411 13.56 16.48 -16.12
CA GLU A 411 13.68 17.82 -15.52
C GLU A 411 12.41 18.25 -14.79
N ALA A 412 11.25 18.13 -15.44
CA ALA A 412 9.97 18.50 -14.82
C ALA A 412 9.66 17.72 -13.53
N LEU A 413 10.01 16.43 -13.49
CA LEU A 413 9.81 15.57 -12.32
C LEU A 413 10.77 15.95 -11.19
N VAL A 414 12.07 16.02 -11.48
CA VAL A 414 13.08 16.33 -10.45
C VAL A 414 12.92 17.75 -9.92
N ASP A 415 12.52 18.71 -10.75
CA ASP A 415 12.24 20.08 -10.31
C ASP A 415 10.99 20.16 -9.42
N ALA A 416 9.92 19.42 -9.76
CA ALA A 416 8.72 19.35 -8.94
C ALA A 416 9.01 18.70 -7.58
N LEU A 417 9.70 17.56 -7.58
CA LEU A 417 10.13 16.89 -6.35
C LEU A 417 11.09 17.76 -5.54
N ALA A 418 12.06 18.45 -6.15
CA ALA A 418 12.98 19.33 -5.44
C ALA A 418 12.26 20.45 -4.67
N ARG A 419 11.29 21.12 -5.32
CA ARG A 419 10.46 22.16 -4.67
C ARG A 419 9.62 21.61 -3.52
N THR A 420 9.13 20.38 -3.65
CA THR A 420 8.30 19.74 -2.63
C THR A 420 9.14 19.18 -1.48
N ASN A 421 10.21 18.46 -1.77
CA ASN A 421 11.06 17.75 -0.81
C ASN A 421 11.59 18.66 0.30
N VAL A 422 12.03 19.88 -0.04
CA VAL A 422 12.55 20.85 0.94
C VAL A 422 11.49 21.34 1.93
N ARG A 423 10.20 21.12 1.65
CA ARG A 423 9.06 21.51 2.50
C ARG A 423 8.47 20.33 3.26
N LEU A 424 8.76 19.08 2.89
CA LEU A 424 8.07 17.90 3.45
C LEU A 424 8.21 17.78 4.96
N ALA A 425 9.39 18.06 5.53
CA ALA A 425 9.55 18.05 6.98
C ALA A 425 8.70 19.14 7.67
N ALA A 426 8.54 20.32 7.07
CA ALA A 426 7.68 21.36 7.62
C ALA A 426 6.20 20.97 7.53
N ILE A 427 5.77 20.44 6.38
CA ILE A 427 4.41 19.91 6.17
C ILE A 427 4.11 18.80 7.19
N HIS A 428 5.07 17.90 7.41
CA HIS A 428 4.91 16.79 8.34
C HIS A 428 4.79 17.23 9.79
N ARG A 429 5.52 18.28 10.21
CA ARG A 429 5.35 18.86 11.55
C ARG A 429 3.94 19.39 11.81
N GLU A 430 3.26 19.82 10.76
CA GLU A 430 1.88 20.32 10.80
C GLU A 430 0.85 19.21 10.52
N ALA A 431 1.30 17.96 10.33
CA ALA A 431 0.40 16.83 10.14
C ALA A 431 -0.48 16.68 11.38
N ALA A 432 -1.77 16.50 11.16
CA ALA A 432 -2.73 16.24 12.21
C ALA A 432 -3.56 15.03 11.80
N ASP A 433 -3.98 14.26 12.80
CA ASP A 433 -5.07 13.32 12.62
C ASP A 433 -6.35 14.16 12.51
N ASP A 434 -6.64 14.66 11.32
CA ASP A 434 -7.88 15.40 11.09
C ASP A 434 -9.05 14.40 11.17
N PRO A 435 -9.91 14.49 12.21
CA PRO A 435 -11.17 13.76 12.17
C PRO A 435 -11.94 14.26 10.96
N PRO A 436 -12.72 13.40 10.28
CA PRO A 436 -13.60 13.85 9.21
C PRO A 436 -14.43 15.02 9.76
N PRO A 437 -14.59 16.12 8.99
CA PRO A 437 -15.17 17.35 9.50
C PRO A 437 -16.50 17.06 10.22
N HIS A 438 -16.57 17.43 11.50
CA HIS A 438 -17.81 17.37 12.28
C HIS A 438 -18.79 18.40 11.69
N GLY A 439 -19.61 17.94 10.75
CA GLY A 439 -20.60 18.74 10.04
C GLY A 439 -21.49 17.85 9.18
N THR A 440 -22.57 18.42 8.62
CA THR A 440 -23.42 17.73 7.65
C THR A 440 -22.64 17.55 6.33
N TRP A 441 -21.94 16.44 6.20
CA TRP A 441 -21.39 16.00 4.92
C TRP A 441 -22.52 15.83 3.90
N ALA A 442 -22.32 16.38 2.70
CA ALA A 442 -23.28 16.33 1.61
C ALA A 442 -22.59 15.76 0.37
N ILE A 443 -23.32 14.94 -0.40
CA ILE A 443 -22.77 14.33 -1.62
C ILE A 443 -22.43 15.47 -2.60
N PRO A 444 -21.18 15.64 -3.05
CA PRO A 444 -20.83 16.69 -3.98
C PRO A 444 -21.43 16.44 -5.37
N ARG A 445 -21.67 17.53 -6.11
CA ARG A 445 -21.99 17.42 -7.52
C ARG A 445 -20.72 17.19 -8.33
N ALA A 446 -20.68 16.14 -9.16
CA ALA A 446 -19.65 15.92 -10.16
C ALA A 446 -20.22 15.08 -11.32
N ASP A 447 -19.82 15.41 -12.54
CA ASP A 447 -20.11 14.60 -13.73
C ASP A 447 -18.98 13.58 -13.87
N ILE A 448 -19.31 12.31 -13.66
CA ILE A 448 -18.36 11.19 -13.58
C ILE A 448 -18.55 10.31 -14.82
N ASP A 449 -17.47 10.02 -15.55
CA ASP A 449 -17.46 9.05 -16.65
C ASP A 449 -16.85 7.72 -16.21
N PRO A 450 -17.66 6.72 -15.81
CA PRO A 450 -17.14 5.42 -15.40
C PRO A 450 -16.47 4.61 -16.53
N GLY A 451 -16.52 5.09 -17.78
CA GLY A 451 -15.86 4.46 -18.92
C GLY A 451 -14.37 4.77 -19.02
N ASP A 452 -13.89 5.85 -18.41
CA ASP A 452 -12.52 6.33 -18.53
C ASP A 452 -11.49 5.48 -17.75
N ARG A 453 -11.98 4.67 -16.80
CA ARG A 453 -11.17 3.82 -15.91
C ARG A 453 -10.19 4.62 -15.07
N SER A 454 -10.62 5.77 -14.58
CA SER A 454 -9.83 6.67 -13.75
C SER A 454 -10.68 7.25 -12.63
N LEU A 455 -10.02 7.67 -11.56
CA LEU A 455 -10.67 8.48 -10.52
C LEU A 455 -10.28 9.95 -10.63
N ALA A 456 -9.64 10.38 -11.72
CA ALA A 456 -9.14 11.74 -11.87
C ALA A 456 -10.24 12.81 -11.74
N ASP A 457 -11.43 12.54 -12.28
CA ASP A 457 -12.56 13.49 -12.29
C ASP A 457 -13.32 13.60 -10.96
N TRP A 458 -12.99 12.74 -9.99
CA TRP A 458 -13.62 12.77 -8.69
C TRP A 458 -13.12 13.95 -7.85
N PRO A 459 -14.02 14.74 -7.23
CA PRO A 459 -13.62 15.71 -6.21
C PRO A 459 -13.33 14.97 -4.89
N LYS A 460 -12.28 14.14 -4.88
CA LYS A 460 -12.05 13.08 -3.87
C LYS A 460 -12.15 13.56 -2.44
N ASP A 461 -11.55 14.70 -2.09
CA ASP A 461 -11.61 15.27 -0.74
C ASP A 461 -13.06 15.57 -0.29
N ALA A 462 -13.93 16.03 -1.20
CA ALA A 462 -15.35 16.29 -0.90
C ALA A 462 -16.24 15.05 -1.06
N ALA A 463 -15.87 14.15 -1.97
CA ALA A 463 -16.63 12.94 -2.29
C ALA A 463 -16.37 11.80 -1.30
N LEU A 464 -15.25 11.85 -0.57
CA LEU A 464 -14.87 10.84 0.42
C LEU A 464 -15.96 10.69 1.47
N VAL A 465 -16.46 9.48 1.57
CA VAL A 465 -17.50 9.09 2.51
C VAL A 465 -16.90 9.01 3.92
N PRO A 466 -17.56 9.59 4.95
CA PRO A 466 -17.14 9.45 6.34
C PRO A 466 -17.08 7.98 6.80
N GLU A 467 -16.19 7.71 7.77
CA GLU A 467 -15.76 6.38 8.20
C GLU A 467 -16.89 5.34 8.37
N LEU A 468 -16.59 4.12 7.91
CA LEU A 468 -17.43 2.93 8.08
C LEU A 468 -16.98 2.17 9.34
N ALA A 469 -17.94 1.58 10.04
CA ALA A 469 -17.67 0.72 11.18
C ALA A 469 -17.23 -0.68 10.72
N THR A 470 -16.32 -1.27 11.49
CA THR A 470 -15.80 -2.63 11.33
C THR A 470 -16.09 -3.47 12.57
N PRO A 471 -16.25 -4.79 12.45
CA PRO A 471 -16.51 -5.65 13.60
C PRO A 471 -15.23 -5.89 14.43
N GLY A 472 -15.36 -5.79 15.75
CA GLY A 472 -14.32 -6.20 16.70
C GLY A 472 -13.00 -5.45 16.49
N ALA A 473 -11.94 -6.20 16.16
CA ALA A 473 -10.60 -5.66 15.91
C ALA A 473 -10.26 -5.56 14.40
N GLU A 474 -11.23 -5.75 13.49
CA GLU A 474 -10.98 -5.51 12.06
C GLU A 474 -10.80 -4.01 11.78
N VAL A 475 -10.09 -3.71 10.69
CA VAL A 475 -9.85 -2.33 10.23
C VAL A 475 -10.48 -2.08 8.86
N PRO A 476 -10.82 -0.82 8.52
CA PRO A 476 -11.28 -0.47 7.19
C PRO A 476 -10.32 -0.98 6.11
N PHE A 477 -10.88 -1.41 4.98
CA PHE A 477 -10.12 -1.95 3.87
C PHE A 477 -10.43 -1.27 2.54
N GLY A 478 -11.12 -0.13 2.59
CA GLY A 478 -11.36 0.73 1.45
C GLY A 478 -12.00 2.06 1.83
N ASP A 479 -11.85 3.03 0.94
CA ASP A 479 -12.46 4.36 0.98
C ASP A 479 -13.58 4.43 -0.05
N PHE A 480 -14.78 4.79 0.40
CA PHE A 480 -15.92 5.03 -0.47
C PHE A 480 -15.95 6.48 -0.94
N PHE A 481 -16.40 6.69 -2.17
CA PHE A 481 -16.65 8.01 -2.72
C PHE A 481 -18.06 8.05 -3.30
N LEU A 482 -18.77 9.15 -3.07
CA LEU A 482 -20.08 9.42 -3.65
C LEU A 482 -20.08 10.78 -4.35
N ALA A 483 -20.72 10.83 -5.51
CA ALA A 483 -21.01 12.07 -6.22
C ALA A 483 -22.39 11.99 -6.87
N TRP A 484 -23.02 13.13 -7.12
CA TRP A 484 -24.28 13.19 -7.86
C TRP A 484 -24.16 14.08 -9.09
N SER A 485 -24.96 13.78 -10.11
CA SER A 485 -25.03 14.56 -11.34
C SER A 485 -26.48 14.75 -11.77
N ARG A 486 -26.69 15.42 -12.90
CA ARG A 486 -28.04 15.48 -13.52
C ARG A 486 -28.54 14.11 -13.96
N THR A 487 -27.64 13.18 -14.27
CA THR A 487 -27.98 11.88 -14.87
C THR A 487 -28.14 10.77 -13.82
N GLY A 488 -27.45 10.86 -12.68
CA GLY A 488 -27.57 9.84 -11.66
C GLY A 488 -26.72 10.08 -10.41
N LEU A 489 -26.56 9.00 -9.66
CA LEU A 489 -25.76 8.92 -8.46
C LEU A 489 -24.55 8.00 -8.75
N ALA A 490 -23.35 8.50 -8.49
CA ALA A 490 -22.10 7.79 -8.69
C ALA A 490 -21.56 7.26 -7.35
N LEU A 491 -20.95 6.08 -7.40
CA LEU A 491 -20.23 5.45 -6.30
C LEU A 491 -18.89 4.95 -6.82
N ALA A 492 -17.81 5.23 -6.09
CA ALA A 492 -16.53 4.57 -6.28
C ALA A 492 -16.01 4.00 -4.96
N LEU A 493 -15.10 3.04 -5.07
CA LEU A 493 -14.37 2.46 -3.96
C LEU A 493 -12.92 2.25 -4.37
N ILE A 494 -11.99 2.75 -3.55
CA ILE A 494 -10.57 2.36 -3.57
C ILE A 494 -10.38 1.43 -2.37
N ALA A 495 -10.02 0.18 -2.60
CA ALA A 495 -9.90 -0.84 -1.57
C ALA A 495 -8.72 -1.78 -1.82
N MET A 496 -8.44 -2.63 -0.84
CA MET A 496 -7.46 -3.69 -0.98
C MET A 496 -8.00 -5.05 -0.53
N ASP A 497 -7.81 -6.06 -1.38
CA ASP A 497 -8.07 -7.45 -1.06
C ASP A 497 -7.39 -8.39 -2.08
N TYR A 498 -7.10 -9.62 -1.67
CA TYR A 498 -6.46 -10.63 -2.50
C TYR A 498 -7.35 -11.86 -2.63
N TYR A 499 -7.60 -12.30 -3.87
CA TYR A 499 -8.34 -13.53 -4.15
C TYR A 499 -7.40 -14.58 -4.74
N ASP A 500 -7.22 -15.66 -3.98
CA ASP A 500 -6.44 -16.81 -4.42
C ASP A 500 -7.27 -17.73 -5.34
N PRO A 501 -6.91 -17.89 -6.62
CA PRO A 501 -7.63 -18.76 -7.56
C PRO A 501 -7.58 -20.24 -7.17
N ASP A 502 -6.61 -20.66 -6.36
CA ASP A 502 -6.41 -22.05 -6.00
C ASP A 502 -7.20 -22.49 -4.75
N LEU A 503 -7.77 -21.53 -4.02
CA LEU A 503 -8.37 -21.77 -2.71
C LEU A 503 -9.82 -22.28 -2.79
N LEU A 504 -10.69 -21.63 -3.56
CA LEU A 504 -12.14 -21.87 -3.55
C LEU A 504 -12.56 -23.07 -4.42
N ALA A 505 -13.41 -23.95 -3.90
CA ALA A 505 -13.97 -25.09 -4.62
C ALA A 505 -15.30 -24.70 -5.30
N TYR A 506 -15.26 -24.33 -6.58
CA TYR A 506 -16.46 -24.06 -7.36
C TYR A 506 -16.42 -24.69 -8.76
N GLY A 507 -17.60 -24.79 -9.38
CA GLY A 507 -17.82 -25.47 -10.65
C GLY A 507 -17.59 -24.58 -11.88
N LYS A 508 -18.63 -24.37 -12.68
CA LYS A 508 -18.55 -23.52 -13.87
C LYS A 508 -18.62 -22.04 -13.53
N GLU A 509 -19.53 -21.67 -12.65
CA GLU A 509 -19.85 -20.28 -12.28
C GLU A 509 -19.25 -19.93 -10.93
N PHE A 510 -18.72 -18.71 -10.83
CA PHE A 510 -18.18 -18.20 -9.58
C PHE A 510 -19.33 -17.88 -8.61
N PRO A 511 -19.29 -18.37 -7.36
CA PRO A 511 -20.34 -18.10 -6.39
C PRO A 511 -20.28 -16.63 -5.92
N ARG A 512 -21.24 -15.80 -6.34
CA ARG A 512 -21.28 -14.36 -6.02
C ARG A 512 -21.18 -14.04 -4.52
N GLY A 513 -21.68 -14.93 -3.64
CA GLY A 513 -21.54 -14.77 -2.18
C GLY A 513 -20.10 -14.89 -1.65
N GLU A 514 -19.14 -15.27 -2.49
CA GLU A 514 -17.70 -15.32 -2.21
C GLU A 514 -16.92 -14.15 -2.84
N ALA A 515 -17.59 -13.30 -3.63
CA ALA A 515 -16.96 -12.18 -4.31
C ALA A 515 -16.61 -11.06 -3.32
N PHE A 516 -15.65 -10.23 -3.68
CA PHE A 516 -15.59 -8.89 -3.13
C PHE A 516 -16.84 -8.14 -3.58
N ARG A 517 -17.58 -7.56 -2.63
CA ARG A 517 -18.90 -6.99 -2.89
C ARG A 517 -19.06 -5.65 -2.20
N VAL A 518 -19.56 -4.66 -2.93
CA VAL A 518 -20.12 -3.43 -2.38
C VAL A 518 -21.63 -3.58 -2.33
N ASP A 519 -22.22 -3.32 -1.16
CA ASP A 519 -23.67 -3.29 -0.96
C ASP A 519 -24.12 -1.84 -0.76
N TRP A 520 -25.13 -1.42 -1.53
CA TRP A 520 -25.57 -0.03 -1.64
C TRP A 520 -27.09 0.09 -1.55
N GLY A 521 -27.58 0.58 -0.42
CA GLY A 521 -29.00 0.87 -0.18
C GLY A 521 -29.28 2.35 -0.34
N VAL A 522 -30.28 2.72 -1.14
CA VAL A 522 -30.69 4.11 -1.38
C VAL A 522 -32.20 4.23 -1.38
N ASP A 523 -32.75 5.18 -0.63
CA ASP A 523 -34.14 5.61 -0.70
C ASP A 523 -34.18 7.10 -1.05
N ALA A 524 -34.68 7.38 -2.26
CA ALA A 524 -34.84 8.73 -2.80
C ALA A 524 -36.25 9.32 -2.53
N GLY A 525 -36.95 8.81 -1.51
CA GLY A 525 -38.32 9.22 -1.16
C GLY A 525 -39.41 8.41 -1.84
N ARG A 526 -39.04 7.31 -2.53
CA ARG A 526 -39.95 6.38 -3.24
C ARG A 526 -39.78 4.94 -2.77
N GLY A 527 -39.21 4.75 -1.58
CA GLY A 527 -38.94 3.47 -0.96
C GLY A 527 -37.50 2.98 -1.23
N PRO A 528 -36.98 2.08 -0.39
CA PRO A 528 -35.60 1.63 -0.46
C PRO A 528 -35.33 0.76 -1.69
N ARG A 529 -34.32 1.15 -2.46
CA ARG A 529 -33.69 0.36 -3.53
C ARG A 529 -32.36 -0.18 -3.02
N ARG A 530 -32.02 -1.40 -3.42
CA ARG A 530 -30.81 -2.10 -2.97
C ARG A 530 -30.03 -2.58 -4.17
N PHE A 531 -28.75 -2.28 -4.17
CA PHE A 531 -27.81 -2.65 -5.21
C PHE A 531 -26.65 -3.42 -4.61
N SER A 532 -26.06 -4.30 -5.40
CA SER A 532 -24.76 -4.88 -5.09
C SER A 532 -23.85 -4.82 -6.30
N LEU A 533 -22.63 -4.35 -6.10
CA LEU A 533 -21.56 -4.40 -7.10
C LEU A 533 -20.56 -5.47 -6.70
N SER A 534 -20.50 -6.56 -7.48
CA SER A 534 -19.61 -7.69 -7.23
C SER A 534 -18.40 -7.65 -8.17
N VAL A 535 -17.22 -7.91 -7.63
CA VAL A 535 -15.99 -8.10 -8.42
C VAL A 535 -15.80 -9.59 -8.64
N ILE A 536 -16.03 -10.03 -9.87
CA ILE A 536 -16.00 -11.45 -10.24
C ILE A 536 -14.64 -11.78 -10.88
N PRO A 537 -13.87 -12.71 -10.29
CA PRO A 537 -12.59 -13.10 -10.85
C PRO A 537 -12.73 -13.94 -12.11
N PRO A 538 -11.74 -13.88 -13.03
CA PRO A 538 -11.71 -14.77 -14.18
C PRO A 538 -11.52 -16.20 -13.69
N LYS A 539 -12.10 -17.17 -14.41
CA LYS A 539 -11.91 -18.59 -14.07
C LYS A 539 -10.48 -19.06 -14.29
N ILE A 540 -9.84 -18.53 -15.34
CA ILE A 540 -8.48 -18.87 -15.73
C ILE A 540 -7.67 -17.59 -15.62
N PHE A 541 -6.67 -17.60 -14.74
CA PHE A 541 -5.77 -16.48 -14.58
C PHE A 541 -4.69 -16.54 -15.67
N PRO A 542 -4.46 -15.44 -16.41
CA PRO A 542 -3.40 -15.38 -17.40
C PRO A 542 -2.02 -15.49 -16.74
N ALA A 543 -1.10 -16.18 -17.39
CA ALA A 543 0.26 -16.37 -16.85
C ALA A 543 1.19 -15.16 -17.09
N LYS A 544 0.83 -14.25 -17.99
CA LYS A 544 1.72 -13.16 -18.49
C LYS A 544 1.05 -11.78 -18.55
N SER A 545 -0.13 -11.63 -17.99
CA SER A 545 -0.83 -10.34 -17.93
C SER A 545 -1.62 -10.25 -16.63
N ALA A 546 -2.08 -9.05 -16.30
CA ALA A 546 -2.93 -8.86 -15.14
C ALA A 546 -4.31 -9.51 -15.38
N PRO A 547 -4.93 -10.15 -14.37
CA PRO A 547 -6.23 -10.80 -14.50
C PRO A 547 -7.34 -9.76 -14.68
N LEU A 548 -8.22 -9.95 -15.66
CA LEU A 548 -9.37 -9.08 -15.88
C LEU A 548 -10.52 -9.51 -14.96
N MET A 549 -10.73 -8.77 -13.87
CA MET A 549 -11.91 -8.89 -13.03
C MET A 549 -13.11 -8.24 -13.70
N LYS A 550 -14.30 -8.82 -13.53
CA LYS A 550 -15.55 -8.26 -14.03
C LYS A 550 -16.32 -7.58 -12.91
N ALA A 551 -16.67 -6.31 -13.10
CA ALA A 551 -17.65 -5.62 -12.27
C ALA A 551 -19.07 -6.03 -12.68
N GLU A 552 -19.88 -6.53 -11.73
CA GLU A 552 -21.29 -6.87 -11.94
C GLU A 552 -22.18 -6.10 -10.97
N LEU A 553 -22.95 -5.14 -11.49
CA LEU A 553 -23.94 -4.39 -10.72
C LEU A 553 -25.32 -5.06 -10.83
N CYS A 554 -25.92 -5.33 -9.68
CA CYS A 554 -27.25 -5.92 -9.53
C CYS A 554 -28.18 -4.97 -8.77
N ARG A 555 -29.47 -4.96 -9.11
CA ARG A 555 -30.55 -4.50 -8.22
C ARG A 555 -31.25 -5.69 -7.59
N HIS A 556 -31.60 -5.57 -6.31
CA HIS A 556 -32.29 -6.60 -5.54
C HIS A 556 -33.73 -6.16 -5.24
N GLU A 557 -34.71 -6.73 -5.92
CA GLU A 557 -36.13 -6.48 -5.63
C GLU A 557 -36.84 -7.67 -4.94
N ARG A 558 -36.40 -8.93 -5.16
CA ARG A 558 -36.92 -10.17 -4.49
C ARG A 558 -35.93 -11.36 -4.58
N ASP A 559 -34.95 -11.45 -3.69
CA ASP A 559 -33.89 -12.50 -3.64
C ASP A 559 -33.11 -12.75 -4.95
N GLY A 560 -33.30 -11.91 -5.96
CA GLY A 560 -32.69 -12.00 -7.29
C GLY A 560 -31.76 -10.83 -7.58
N CYS A 561 -30.79 -11.07 -8.47
CA CYS A 561 -29.95 -10.03 -9.05
C CYS A 561 -30.52 -9.67 -10.43
N ASP A 562 -31.21 -8.55 -10.51
CA ASP A 562 -31.68 -7.98 -11.77
C ASP A 562 -30.63 -7.02 -12.34
N ALA A 563 -30.47 -7.02 -13.66
CA ALA A 563 -29.65 -6.02 -14.34
C ALA A 563 -30.25 -4.61 -14.12
N VAL A 564 -29.39 -3.60 -14.05
CA VAL A 564 -29.80 -2.19 -13.89
C VAL A 564 -29.63 -1.49 -15.24
N PRO A 565 -30.72 -1.23 -16.00
CA PRO A 565 -30.62 -0.58 -17.29
C PRO A 565 -29.94 0.79 -17.19
N ALA A 566 -29.06 1.10 -18.16
CA ALA A 566 -28.29 2.34 -18.24
C ALA A 566 -27.32 2.62 -17.07
N ALA A 567 -27.18 1.70 -16.11
CA ALA A 567 -26.10 1.78 -15.15
C ALA A 567 -24.81 1.25 -15.78
N VAL A 568 -23.70 1.91 -15.45
CA VAL A 568 -22.36 1.50 -15.87
C VAL A 568 -21.59 1.15 -14.61
N ALA A 569 -20.84 0.05 -14.66
CA ALA A 569 -19.95 -0.35 -13.58
C ALA A 569 -18.63 -0.86 -14.16
N THR A 570 -17.53 -0.36 -13.61
CA THR A 570 -16.19 -0.59 -14.15
C THR A 570 -15.25 -1.00 -13.02
N TYR A 571 -14.39 -1.97 -13.32
CA TYR A 571 -13.23 -2.33 -12.50
C TYR A 571 -11.97 -1.99 -13.28
N PHE A 572 -11.03 -1.31 -12.64
CA PHE A 572 -9.78 -0.91 -13.30
C PHE A 572 -8.53 -0.94 -12.40
N GLY A 573 -8.64 -1.49 -11.18
CA GLY A 573 -7.48 -1.88 -10.38
C GLY A 573 -6.85 -3.16 -10.94
N SER A 574 -6.33 -3.12 -12.16
CA SER A 574 -6.09 -4.29 -13.04
C SER A 574 -5.26 -5.45 -12.49
N ASP A 575 -4.68 -5.35 -11.30
CA ASP A 575 -4.04 -6.41 -10.53
C ASP A 575 -4.59 -6.47 -9.10
N GLN A 576 -4.87 -7.68 -8.62
CA GLN A 576 -4.86 -7.86 -7.18
C GLN A 576 -3.47 -7.50 -6.66
N PRO A 577 -3.35 -6.90 -5.47
CA PRO A 577 -4.36 -6.86 -4.42
C PRO A 577 -5.18 -5.54 -4.32
N ARG A 578 -5.19 -4.73 -5.38
CA ARG A 578 -5.97 -3.47 -5.41
C ARG A 578 -7.35 -3.69 -6.00
N ILE A 579 -8.33 -3.03 -5.42
CA ILE A 579 -9.70 -3.06 -5.89
C ILE A 579 -10.16 -1.63 -6.07
N THR A 580 -10.20 -1.21 -7.34
CA THR A 580 -10.83 0.05 -7.72
C THR A 580 -12.05 -0.26 -8.56
N VAL A 581 -13.21 0.10 -8.03
CA VAL A 581 -14.49 -0.03 -8.72
C VAL A 581 -15.24 1.29 -8.73
N GLU A 582 -16.03 1.46 -9.76
CA GLU A 582 -16.87 2.62 -9.95
C GLU A 582 -18.19 2.19 -10.58
N ALA A 583 -19.28 2.84 -10.18
CA ALA A 583 -20.58 2.66 -10.79
C ALA A 583 -21.38 3.96 -10.80
N VAL A 584 -22.18 4.15 -11.85
CA VAL A 584 -23.18 5.22 -11.94
C VAL A 584 -24.56 4.57 -12.09
N VAL A 585 -25.47 4.91 -11.18
CA VAL A 585 -26.88 4.47 -11.22
C VAL A 585 -27.76 5.65 -11.61
N PRO A 586 -28.55 5.55 -12.69
CA PRO A 586 -29.42 6.64 -13.12
C PRO A 586 -30.57 6.88 -12.13
N TRP A 587 -31.05 8.12 -12.06
CA TRP A 587 -32.12 8.51 -11.12
C TRP A 587 -33.39 7.66 -11.27
N ASN A 588 -33.74 7.28 -12.50
CA ASN A 588 -34.92 6.44 -12.77
C ASN A 588 -34.82 5.04 -12.14
N ALA A 589 -33.60 4.48 -12.02
CA ALA A 589 -33.36 3.22 -11.32
C ALA A 589 -33.55 3.35 -9.80
N LEU A 590 -33.48 4.57 -9.27
CA LEU A 590 -33.84 4.93 -7.89
C LEU A 590 -35.34 5.28 -7.74
N GLY A 591 -36.10 5.31 -8.83
CA GLY A 591 -37.53 5.61 -8.84
C GLY A 591 -37.88 7.10 -8.90
N VAL A 592 -36.95 7.96 -9.28
CA VAL A 592 -37.14 9.42 -9.41
C VAL A 592 -36.63 9.93 -10.77
N ASP A 593 -37.17 11.04 -11.27
CA ASP A 593 -36.81 11.57 -12.59
C ASP A 593 -35.52 12.41 -12.60
N GLY A 594 -34.99 12.73 -11.41
CA GLY A 594 -33.82 13.58 -11.24
C GLY A 594 -33.39 13.64 -9.77
N PRO A 595 -32.36 14.46 -9.46
CA PRO A 595 -31.86 14.60 -8.10
C PRO A 595 -32.96 15.13 -7.17
N PRO A 596 -33.30 14.42 -6.07
CA PRO A 596 -34.33 14.87 -5.15
C PRO A 596 -33.87 16.12 -4.38
N ARG A 597 -34.84 16.94 -3.97
CA ARG A 597 -34.61 18.13 -3.11
C ARG A 597 -34.48 17.78 -1.64
N THR A 598 -34.94 16.60 -1.24
CA THR A 598 -34.83 16.06 0.12
C THR A 598 -33.58 15.20 0.24
N PRO A 599 -33.02 15.05 1.45
CA PRO A 599 -31.94 14.10 1.70
C PRO A 599 -32.29 12.69 1.22
N LEU A 600 -31.28 11.98 0.72
CA LEU A 600 -31.37 10.54 0.48
C LEU A 600 -31.26 9.81 1.81
N ARG A 601 -31.98 8.70 1.98
CA ARG A 601 -31.66 7.75 3.06
C ARG A 601 -30.78 6.66 2.49
N MET A 602 -29.61 6.42 3.07
CA MET A 602 -28.60 5.57 2.46
C MET A 602 -27.89 4.66 3.46
N GLN A 603 -27.49 3.48 2.96
CA GLN A 603 -26.58 2.56 3.63
C GLN A 603 -25.50 2.07 2.67
N LEU A 604 -24.26 2.03 3.15
CA LEU A 604 -23.12 1.43 2.46
C LEU A 604 -22.51 0.31 3.28
N ALA A 605 -22.08 -0.75 2.60
CA ALA A 605 -21.24 -1.78 3.16
C ALA A 605 -20.30 -2.38 2.10
N ALA A 606 -19.19 -2.96 2.55
CA ALA A 606 -18.30 -3.77 1.72
C ALA A 606 -18.04 -5.11 2.39
N THR A 607 -17.93 -6.17 1.58
CA THR A 607 -17.54 -7.52 1.98
C THR A 607 -16.32 -7.94 1.17
N ALA A 608 -15.26 -8.36 1.84
CA ALA A 608 -14.06 -8.91 1.21
C ALA A 608 -14.33 -10.30 0.61
N PHE A 609 -13.46 -10.75 -0.30
CA PHE A 609 -13.49 -12.10 -0.84
C PHE A 609 -13.58 -13.14 0.29
N HIS A 610 -14.28 -14.23 0.00
CA HIS A 610 -14.50 -15.34 0.92
C HIS A 610 -15.26 -14.97 2.22
N ARG A 611 -15.93 -13.81 2.25
CA ARG A 611 -16.50 -13.21 3.47
C ARG A 611 -15.46 -13.07 4.60
N SER A 612 -14.21 -12.84 4.24
CA SER A 612 -13.09 -12.84 5.19
C SER A 612 -13.15 -11.69 6.20
N ARG A 613 -13.77 -10.57 5.82
CA ARG A 613 -14.06 -9.38 6.63
C ARG A 613 -15.15 -8.53 5.95
N TRP A 614 -15.73 -7.59 6.69
CA TRP A 614 -16.71 -6.63 6.18
C TRP A 614 -16.64 -5.31 6.93
N MET A 615 -17.17 -4.25 6.32
CA MET A 615 -17.35 -2.92 6.92
C MET A 615 -18.71 -2.34 6.50
N SER A 616 -19.35 -1.55 7.37
CA SER A 616 -20.64 -0.92 7.06
C SER A 616 -20.86 0.37 7.83
N TRP A 617 -21.69 1.28 7.32
CA TRP A 617 -21.97 2.55 8.02
C TRP A 617 -22.67 2.39 9.37
N ASN A 618 -23.45 1.33 9.58
CA ASN A 618 -24.24 1.17 10.80
C ASN A 618 -23.63 0.14 11.77
N GLY A 619 -22.47 -0.43 11.43
CA GLY A 619 -21.81 -1.46 12.22
C GLY A 619 -22.54 -2.81 12.24
N ALA A 620 -23.58 -3.00 11.42
CA ALA A 620 -24.25 -4.28 11.26
C ALA A 620 -23.66 -5.07 10.07
N PRO A 621 -23.70 -6.41 10.09
CA PRO A 621 -23.30 -7.24 8.95
C PRO A 621 -24.03 -6.80 7.66
N PRO A 622 -23.37 -6.82 6.48
CA PRO A 622 -23.90 -6.21 5.26
C PRO A 622 -25.34 -6.61 4.90
N GLU A 623 -25.70 -7.89 5.04
CA GLU A 623 -27.07 -8.35 4.79
C GLU A 623 -28.09 -7.75 5.77
N ALA A 624 -27.75 -7.68 7.06
CA ALA A 624 -28.61 -7.06 8.07
C ALA A 624 -28.72 -5.55 7.84
N ALA A 625 -27.59 -4.90 7.54
CA ALA A 625 -27.51 -3.48 7.23
C ALA A 625 -28.40 -3.08 6.03
N MET A 626 -28.47 -3.94 5.01
CA MET A 626 -29.34 -3.70 3.86
C MET A 626 -30.82 -4.00 4.16
N ARG A 627 -31.14 -4.99 4.99
CA ARG A 627 -32.55 -5.33 5.32
C ARG A 627 -33.23 -4.22 6.11
N GLU A 628 -32.59 -3.70 7.15
CA GLU A 628 -33.17 -2.76 8.11
C GLU A 628 -33.09 -1.30 7.63
N SER A 629 -33.96 -0.92 6.69
CA SER A 629 -33.94 0.44 6.11
C SER A 629 -34.36 1.54 7.07
N GLY A 630 -34.92 1.22 8.24
CA GLY A 630 -35.33 2.19 9.26
C GLY A 630 -34.16 3.05 9.78
N GLY A 631 -32.97 2.48 9.89
CA GLY A 631 -31.77 3.14 10.41
C GLY A 631 -30.82 3.72 9.37
N TRP A 632 -31.22 3.79 8.09
CA TRP A 632 -30.38 4.36 7.03
C TRP A 632 -30.15 5.86 7.25
N ARG A 633 -28.90 6.31 7.01
CA ARG A 633 -28.46 7.68 7.28
C ARG A 633 -29.12 8.66 6.31
N GLU A 634 -29.55 9.82 6.80
CA GLU A 634 -30.02 10.92 5.94
C GLU A 634 -28.83 11.73 5.42
N ILE A 635 -28.72 11.84 4.10
CA ILE A 635 -27.58 12.44 3.42
C ILE A 635 -28.08 13.45 2.38
N PRO A 636 -27.82 14.76 2.58
CA PRO A 636 -28.19 15.77 1.60
C PRO A 636 -27.32 15.71 0.34
N LEU A 637 -27.87 16.16 -0.78
CA LEU A 637 -27.10 16.48 -1.98
C LEU A 637 -26.57 17.92 -1.84
N ALA A 638 -25.26 18.11 -2.05
CA ALA A 638 -24.68 19.45 -2.06
C ALA A 638 -25.31 20.29 -3.19
N PRO A 639 -25.56 21.60 -3.00
CA PRO A 639 -26.13 22.42 -4.06
C PRO A 639 -25.21 22.45 -5.29
N PRO A 640 -25.76 22.72 -6.49
CA PRO A 640 -24.93 23.02 -7.66
C PRO A 640 -23.95 24.14 -7.30
N ARG A 641 -22.64 23.93 -7.47
CA ARG A 641 -21.69 25.05 -7.37
C ARG A 641 -22.14 26.12 -8.37
N GLN A 642 -22.38 27.34 -7.90
CA GLN A 642 -22.42 28.50 -8.79
C GLN A 642 -21.03 28.58 -9.41
N GLN A 643 -20.93 28.50 -10.74
CA GLN A 643 -19.67 28.81 -11.40
C GLN A 643 -19.32 30.25 -11.03
N PRO A 644 -18.06 30.57 -10.65
CA PRO A 644 -17.64 31.96 -10.63
C PRO A 644 -17.85 32.51 -12.05
N GLU A 645 -18.58 33.62 -12.15
CA GLU A 645 -18.77 34.37 -13.41
C GLU A 645 -17.45 34.80 -14.05
#